data_AF-A0A8T3WDQ0-F1
#
_entry.id   AF-A0A8T3WDQ0-F1
#
_cell.length_a   1.000
_cell.length_b   1.000
_cell.length_c   1.000
_cell.angle_alpha   90.00
_cell.angle_beta   90.00
_cell.angle_gamma   90.00
#
_symmetry.space_group_name_H-M   'P 1'
#
loop_
_entity.id
_entity.type
_entity.pdbx_description
1 polymer ?
#
loop_
_entity_poly.entity_id
_entity_poly.type
_entity_poly.pdbx_seq_one_letter_code
_entity_poly.pdbx_strand_id
1 'polypeptide(L)'
;MLDTKQTYKIRKFINELKQYRGRHTEFVSVYVPAGYDLIKIIQHLAQEQGTASNIKDKTTRLNVQDSLERMIRHLRLYQRTPENGIAAFSGNIASQEGKQDIKVWSIEPPVPINVRMYRCDQTFVLGPLEEMMQINEIYGLIVMDNREATIGFLKGKSIVVIRDFTSSVPGKVKVGGWCLDPESLIYLEDGRIVPIKEVNKNNTLRGFNFSNVSINNSKVLNSSITKHKKILRVITGYPRLEIGASPNHTFFIWNKGKISEKIASELKIDEDFLLMPEKIDFNGQLQKLNYKGDGSTKLPVSLTEDLARFVGYIVGDGSYDKDDRIELVKIMVSRNEVVASFLKGIFDAEGYPVKDEVGIAMKNKLLVNQIRLLLLRFSIIGSFCYAGRGKWVIRITDKESLINFKNYIGFVAEEKTSKLNKLIDSTTNRNNIRQVTYSGKGIRELIECSGYLKQDFKNVSLFFYDKRGMSKGIFNRVFLNRLIDEVELYEELKKIVDYPLIPVKIKKIEVIEGEKDLIDISVENKNFFVNGILVHNSQQRYARLREEAANEFYKRIAEVANVEFAAVGVKDLKGILIGGPGPTKETFVNGDHLHNELKKKIVAIKDITYTDEQGLHELVERSQDALAEAEIIKEKAIINEFFTLLSTNSDKVVYGAGDVMKALDYGAVDKLLLSESFSRIDEFEEKANTTGTKVFIISTETKEGVQLKELGGVAAIMRYAIEF
;
A
#
# COMPACT_ATOMS: atom_id res chain seq x y z
N MET A 1 -21.52 -11.00 -29.35
CA MET A 1 -22.32 -9.90 -29.94
C MET A 1 -23.29 -10.53 -30.91
N LEU A 2 -24.51 -9.99 -31.03
CA LEU A 2 -25.47 -10.45 -32.04
C LEU A 2 -24.93 -10.14 -33.43
N ASP A 3 -24.95 -11.12 -34.34
CA ASP A 3 -24.62 -10.87 -35.74
C ASP A 3 -25.66 -9.92 -36.35
N THR A 4 -25.21 -8.96 -37.17
CA THR A 4 -26.07 -7.95 -37.84
C THR A 4 -27.24 -8.61 -38.58
N LYS A 5 -27.00 -9.80 -39.15
CA LYS A 5 -28.01 -10.62 -39.84
C LYS A 5 -29.04 -11.22 -38.88
N GLN A 6 -28.62 -11.63 -37.67
CA GLN A 6 -29.50 -12.18 -36.63
C GLN A 6 -30.39 -11.08 -36.03
N THR A 7 -29.81 -9.91 -35.73
CA THR A 7 -30.56 -8.73 -35.27
C THR A 7 -31.62 -8.30 -36.28
N TYR A 8 -31.26 -8.27 -37.57
CA TYR A 8 -32.22 -7.97 -38.64
C TYR A 8 -33.36 -9.00 -38.72
N LYS A 9 -33.05 -10.30 -38.60
CA LYS A 9 -34.04 -11.38 -38.65
C LYS A 9 -35.07 -11.26 -37.51
N ILE A 10 -34.62 -10.95 -36.29
CA ILE A 10 -35.50 -10.79 -35.12
C ILE A 10 -36.28 -9.49 -35.19
N ARG A 11 -35.64 -8.38 -35.58
CA ARG A 11 -36.34 -7.10 -35.77
C ARG A 11 -37.47 -7.24 -36.79
N LYS A 12 -37.21 -7.89 -37.93
CA LYS A 12 -38.23 -8.18 -38.95
C LYS A 12 -39.37 -9.03 -38.38
N PHE A 13 -39.02 -10.05 -37.59
CA PHE A 13 -40.00 -10.95 -36.98
C PHE A 13 -40.88 -10.24 -35.94
N ILE A 14 -40.30 -9.40 -35.08
CA ILE A 14 -41.05 -8.58 -34.11
C ILE A 14 -41.97 -7.60 -34.84
N ASN A 15 -41.47 -6.89 -35.86
CA ASN A 15 -42.25 -5.92 -36.62
C ASN A 15 -43.43 -6.58 -37.37
N GLU A 16 -43.23 -7.78 -37.91
CA GLU A 16 -44.33 -8.56 -38.51
C GLU A 16 -45.41 -8.88 -37.46
N LEU A 17 -45.03 -9.34 -36.27
CA LEU A 17 -45.98 -9.70 -35.22
C LEU A 17 -46.71 -8.49 -34.61
N LYS A 18 -46.06 -7.31 -34.54
CA LYS A 18 -46.67 -6.05 -34.06
C LYS A 18 -47.87 -5.60 -34.90
N GLN A 19 -47.92 -5.97 -36.18
CA GLN A 19 -49.00 -5.58 -37.09
C GLN A 19 -50.33 -6.28 -36.76
N TYR A 20 -50.29 -7.38 -36.00
CA TYR A 20 -51.49 -8.17 -35.69
C TYR A 20 -52.06 -7.80 -34.32
N ARG A 21 -53.36 -7.52 -34.30
CA ARG A 21 -54.12 -7.23 -33.07
C ARG A 21 -55.48 -7.91 -33.12
N GLY A 22 -55.81 -8.61 -32.05
CA GLY A 22 -57.08 -9.29 -31.86
C GLY A 22 -58.14 -8.36 -31.29
N ARG A 23 -59.40 -8.69 -31.57
CA ARG A 23 -60.55 -7.97 -30.99
C ARG A 23 -60.74 -8.35 -29.51
N HIS A 24 -60.39 -9.59 -29.17
CA HIS A 24 -60.42 -10.13 -27.82
C HIS A 24 -59.09 -10.82 -27.50
N THR A 25 -58.98 -11.49 -26.35
CA THR A 25 -57.77 -12.19 -25.92
C THR A 25 -57.59 -13.51 -26.68
N GLU A 26 -57.21 -13.41 -27.95
CA GLU A 26 -57.15 -14.55 -28.90
C GLU A 26 -55.75 -14.85 -29.44
N PHE A 27 -54.74 -14.04 -29.07
CA PHE A 27 -53.36 -14.21 -29.48
C PHE A 27 -52.53 -14.91 -28.40
N VAL A 28 -51.91 -16.04 -28.76
CA VAL A 28 -51.14 -16.90 -27.87
C VAL A 28 -49.64 -16.63 -28.05
N SER A 29 -48.94 -16.32 -26.96
CA SER A 29 -47.48 -16.15 -26.92
C SER A 29 -46.86 -17.19 -25.99
N VAL A 30 -45.87 -17.94 -26.49
CA VAL A 30 -45.17 -19.01 -25.75
C VAL A 30 -43.68 -18.80 -25.84
N TYR A 31 -43.01 -18.80 -24.69
CA TYR A 31 -41.55 -18.76 -24.58
C TYR A 31 -41.07 -19.98 -23.79
N VAL A 32 -40.13 -20.71 -24.39
CA VAL A 32 -39.53 -21.90 -23.80
C VAL A 32 -38.04 -21.62 -23.55
N PRO A 33 -37.57 -21.74 -22.30
CA PRO A 33 -36.17 -21.52 -21.97
C PRO A 33 -35.21 -22.49 -22.65
N ALA A 34 -33.98 -22.06 -22.89
CA ALA A 34 -32.90 -22.92 -23.32
C ALA A 34 -32.72 -24.12 -22.36
N GLY A 35 -32.61 -25.34 -22.90
CA GLY A 35 -32.46 -26.56 -22.11
C GLY A 35 -33.71 -27.05 -21.36
N TYR A 36 -34.85 -26.34 -21.45
CA TYR A 36 -36.10 -26.78 -20.85
C TYR A 36 -36.79 -27.87 -21.68
N ASP A 37 -37.48 -28.81 -21.04
CA ASP A 37 -38.17 -29.90 -21.73
C ASP A 37 -39.44 -29.41 -22.44
N LEU A 38 -39.43 -29.47 -23.77
CA LEU A 38 -40.53 -29.05 -24.65
C LEU A 38 -41.82 -29.86 -24.39
N ILE A 39 -41.70 -31.12 -23.97
CA ILE A 39 -42.84 -32.02 -23.70
C ILE A 39 -43.69 -31.45 -22.55
N LYS A 40 -43.05 -30.90 -21.51
CA LYS A 40 -43.75 -30.28 -20.38
C LYS A 40 -44.53 -29.03 -20.80
N ILE A 41 -44.01 -28.26 -21.76
CA ILE A 41 -44.71 -27.09 -22.32
C ILE A 41 -45.92 -27.55 -23.14
N ILE A 42 -45.76 -28.56 -23.99
CA ILE A 42 -46.86 -29.13 -24.79
C ILE A 42 -47.98 -29.65 -23.89
N GLN A 43 -47.65 -30.35 -22.79
CA GLN A 43 -48.63 -30.82 -21.82
C GLN A 43 -49.38 -29.66 -21.15
N HIS A 44 -48.67 -28.61 -20.77
CA HIS A 44 -49.28 -27.40 -20.20
C HIS A 44 -50.22 -26.71 -21.19
N LEU A 45 -49.82 -26.54 -22.47
CA LEU A 45 -50.68 -25.96 -23.50
C LEU A 45 -51.92 -26.81 -23.80
N ALA A 46 -51.81 -28.15 -23.73
CA ALA A 46 -52.95 -29.04 -23.90
C ALA A 46 -53.96 -28.91 -22.75
N GLN A 47 -53.48 -28.71 -21.52
CA GLN A 47 -54.34 -28.41 -20.37
C GLN A 47 -55.06 -27.06 -20.56
N GLU A 48 -54.34 -26.04 -21.02
CA GLU A 48 -54.90 -24.72 -21.33
C GLU A 48 -55.93 -24.74 -22.48
N GLN A 49 -55.72 -25.61 -23.47
CA GLN A 49 -56.70 -25.84 -24.53
C GLN A 49 -58.00 -26.45 -23.97
N GLY A 50 -57.88 -27.35 -22.99
CA GLY A 50 -59.02 -27.92 -22.27
C GLY A 50 -59.78 -26.88 -21.44
N THR A 51 -59.08 -25.99 -20.73
CA THR A 51 -59.71 -24.92 -19.92
C THR A 51 -60.35 -23.83 -20.78
N ALA A 52 -59.82 -23.57 -21.98
CA ALA A 52 -60.40 -22.63 -22.95
C ALA A 52 -61.84 -22.98 -23.36
N SER A 53 -62.30 -24.24 -23.16
CA SER A 53 -63.70 -24.64 -23.38
C SER A 53 -64.71 -23.83 -22.54
N ASN A 54 -64.28 -23.30 -21.39
CA ASN A 54 -65.08 -22.51 -20.46
C ASN A 54 -65.25 -21.03 -20.87
N ILE A 55 -64.61 -20.58 -21.96
CA ILE A 55 -64.78 -19.22 -22.48
C ILE A 55 -66.23 -19.02 -22.93
N LYS A 56 -66.88 -17.97 -22.43
CA LYS A 56 -68.31 -17.66 -22.66
C LYS A 56 -68.59 -17.24 -24.10
N ASP A 57 -67.69 -16.45 -24.69
CA ASP A 57 -67.82 -16.00 -26.07
C ASP A 57 -67.45 -17.11 -27.06
N LYS A 58 -68.41 -17.49 -27.93
CA LYS A 58 -68.26 -18.65 -28.83
C LYS A 58 -67.13 -18.43 -29.85
N THR A 59 -66.98 -17.22 -30.36
CA THR A 59 -65.98 -16.88 -31.39
C THR A 59 -64.57 -16.88 -30.80
N THR A 60 -64.38 -16.20 -29.67
CA THR A 60 -63.11 -16.16 -28.93
C THR A 60 -62.69 -17.55 -28.46
N ARG A 61 -63.65 -18.36 -27.98
CA ARG A 61 -63.39 -19.74 -27.59
C ARG A 61 -62.80 -20.57 -28.72
N LEU A 62 -63.45 -20.55 -29.89
CA LEU A 62 -62.97 -21.30 -31.06
C LEU A 62 -61.60 -20.80 -31.52
N ASN A 63 -61.40 -19.48 -31.60
CA ASN A 63 -60.11 -18.89 -32.01
C ASN A 63 -58.97 -19.28 -31.05
N VAL A 64 -59.19 -19.26 -29.74
CA VAL A 64 -58.19 -19.66 -28.74
C VAL A 64 -57.91 -21.17 -28.81
N GLN A 65 -58.95 -22.01 -28.88
CA GLN A 65 -58.80 -23.46 -28.97
C GLN A 65 -58.01 -23.87 -30.21
N ASP A 66 -58.35 -23.31 -31.37
CA ASP A 66 -57.68 -23.62 -32.63
C ASP A 66 -56.25 -23.04 -32.67
N SER A 67 -56.01 -21.88 -32.04
CA SER A 67 -54.68 -21.29 -31.92
C SER A 67 -53.75 -22.12 -31.05
N LEU A 68 -54.26 -22.65 -29.92
CA LEU A 68 -53.55 -23.58 -29.05
C LEU A 68 -53.31 -24.92 -29.75
N GLU A 69 -54.30 -25.44 -30.48
CA GLU A 69 -54.15 -26.69 -31.23
C GLU A 69 -53.03 -26.58 -32.29
N ARG A 70 -53.05 -25.51 -33.09
CA ARG A 70 -52.00 -25.27 -34.09
C ARG A 70 -50.63 -25.03 -33.45
N MET A 71 -50.58 -24.33 -32.32
CA MET A 71 -49.34 -24.14 -31.56
C MET A 71 -48.76 -25.48 -31.08
N ILE A 72 -49.59 -26.35 -30.50
CA ILE A 72 -49.17 -27.68 -30.03
C ILE A 72 -48.63 -28.52 -31.20
N ARG A 73 -49.33 -28.51 -32.34
CA ARG A 73 -48.87 -29.20 -33.56
C ARG A 73 -47.54 -28.67 -34.05
N HIS A 74 -47.34 -27.35 -34.02
CA HIS A 74 -46.10 -26.70 -34.44
C HIS A 74 -44.92 -27.02 -33.51
N LEU A 75 -45.12 -26.96 -32.20
CA LEU A 75 -44.08 -27.30 -31.22
C LEU A 75 -43.67 -28.78 -31.30
N ARG A 76 -44.59 -29.69 -31.64
CA ARG A 76 -44.27 -31.12 -31.86
C ARG A 76 -43.33 -31.38 -33.04
N LEU A 77 -43.12 -30.41 -33.94
CA LEU A 77 -42.13 -30.54 -35.02
C LEU A 77 -40.68 -30.51 -34.51
N TYR A 78 -40.45 -29.99 -33.30
CA TYR A 78 -39.13 -29.91 -32.68
C TYR A 78 -38.85 -31.18 -31.86
N GLN A 79 -37.80 -31.93 -32.19
CA GLN A 79 -37.40 -33.13 -31.43
C GLN A 79 -36.85 -32.80 -30.05
N ARG A 80 -36.18 -31.65 -29.92
CA ARG A 80 -35.66 -31.08 -28.67
C ARG A 80 -35.78 -29.57 -28.71
N THR A 81 -35.80 -28.93 -27.55
CA THR A 81 -35.72 -27.47 -27.47
C THR A 81 -34.42 -26.99 -28.14
N PRO A 82 -34.48 -25.98 -29.03
CA PRO A 82 -33.28 -25.42 -29.66
C PRO A 82 -32.27 -24.90 -28.62
N GLU A 83 -31.02 -24.70 -29.03
CA GLU A 83 -29.92 -24.38 -28.10
C GLU A 83 -30.19 -23.09 -27.33
N ASN A 84 -30.80 -22.10 -27.98
CA ASN A 84 -31.13 -20.83 -27.36
C ASN A 84 -32.58 -20.74 -26.83
N GLY A 85 -33.32 -21.84 -26.81
CA GLY A 85 -34.76 -21.85 -26.51
C GLY A 85 -35.63 -21.58 -27.75
N ILE A 86 -36.93 -21.36 -27.55
CA ILE A 86 -37.86 -21.05 -28.66
C ILE A 86 -38.93 -20.04 -28.23
N ALA A 87 -39.19 -19.06 -29.08
CA ALA A 87 -40.33 -18.16 -28.98
C ALA A 87 -41.34 -18.50 -30.08
N ALA A 88 -42.58 -18.81 -29.71
CA ALA A 88 -43.63 -19.23 -30.62
C ALA A 88 -44.93 -18.44 -30.38
N PHE A 89 -45.61 -18.08 -31.47
CA PHE A 89 -46.75 -17.18 -31.48
C PHE A 89 -47.86 -17.76 -32.38
N SER A 90 -49.11 -17.74 -31.93
CA SER A 90 -50.26 -18.26 -32.70
C SER A 90 -51.49 -17.39 -32.50
N GLY A 91 -52.27 -17.14 -33.55
CA GLY A 91 -53.48 -16.35 -33.47
C GLY A 91 -54.25 -16.26 -34.78
N ASN A 92 -55.52 -15.86 -34.70
CA ASN A 92 -56.37 -15.64 -35.86
C ASN A 92 -56.11 -14.25 -36.48
N ILE A 93 -55.77 -14.20 -37.77
CA ILE A 93 -55.48 -12.96 -38.50
C ILE A 93 -56.57 -12.56 -39.52
N ALA A 94 -57.71 -13.24 -39.52
CA ALA A 94 -58.80 -12.93 -40.44
C ALA A 94 -59.35 -11.52 -40.19
N SER A 95 -59.45 -10.71 -41.25
CA SER A 95 -60.01 -9.34 -41.18
C SER A 95 -61.55 -9.31 -41.07
N GLN A 96 -62.22 -10.42 -41.41
CA GLN A 96 -63.67 -10.57 -41.37
C GLN A 96 -64.11 -11.45 -40.20
N GLU A 97 -65.10 -10.99 -39.47
CA GLU A 97 -65.67 -11.69 -38.32
C GLU A 97 -66.39 -12.97 -38.75
N GLY A 98 -66.06 -14.09 -38.08
CA GLY A 98 -66.61 -15.41 -38.40
C GLY A 98 -65.77 -16.24 -39.40
N LYS A 99 -64.72 -15.67 -40.01
CA LYS A 99 -63.74 -16.42 -40.79
C LYS A 99 -62.50 -16.75 -39.94
N GLN A 100 -62.02 -17.97 -40.01
CA GLN A 100 -60.82 -18.42 -39.28
C GLN A 100 -59.62 -18.48 -40.25
N ASP A 101 -58.57 -17.71 -39.95
CA ASP A 101 -57.27 -17.78 -40.62
C ASP A 101 -56.16 -17.72 -39.56
N ILE A 102 -55.88 -18.87 -38.93
CA ILE A 102 -54.93 -18.96 -37.82
C ILE A 102 -53.54 -19.21 -38.35
N LYS A 103 -52.59 -18.36 -37.98
CA LYS A 103 -51.18 -18.54 -38.32
C LYS A 103 -50.35 -18.81 -37.08
N VAL A 104 -49.25 -19.53 -37.29
CA VAL A 104 -48.25 -19.83 -36.26
C VAL A 104 -46.90 -19.35 -36.75
N TRP A 105 -46.19 -18.65 -35.88
CA TRP A 105 -44.83 -18.17 -36.10
C TRP A 105 -43.92 -18.73 -35.00
N SER A 106 -42.67 -18.98 -35.33
CA SER A 106 -41.66 -19.30 -34.33
C SER A 106 -40.29 -18.80 -34.76
N ILE A 107 -39.48 -18.42 -33.78
CA ILE A 107 -38.08 -18.06 -33.97
C ILE A 107 -37.24 -18.68 -32.86
N GLU A 108 -36.08 -19.20 -33.22
CA GLU A 108 -35.02 -19.47 -32.24
C GLU A 108 -34.35 -18.14 -31.87
N PRO A 109 -34.36 -17.74 -30.59
CA PRO A 109 -33.68 -16.54 -30.14
C PRO A 109 -32.17 -16.59 -30.47
N PRO A 110 -31.52 -15.44 -30.66
CA PRO A 110 -30.13 -15.38 -31.10
C PRO A 110 -29.15 -15.61 -29.93
N VAL A 111 -29.64 -15.43 -28.70
CA VAL A 111 -28.98 -15.70 -27.43
C VAL A 111 -29.93 -16.54 -26.56
N PRO A 112 -29.42 -17.38 -25.64
CA PRO A 112 -30.25 -18.21 -24.80
C PRO A 112 -31.30 -17.42 -24.02
N ILE A 113 -32.58 -17.75 -24.20
CA ILE A 113 -33.67 -17.17 -23.41
C ILE A 113 -33.89 -17.99 -22.14
N ASN A 114 -34.01 -17.31 -20.99
CA ASN A 114 -34.29 -17.94 -19.70
C ASN A 114 -35.73 -17.71 -19.22
N VAL A 115 -36.60 -17.21 -20.09
CA VAL A 115 -38.00 -16.88 -19.78
C VAL A 115 -38.91 -18.05 -20.14
N ARG A 116 -39.69 -18.53 -19.16
CA ARG A 116 -40.80 -19.47 -19.37
C ARG A 116 -42.11 -18.70 -19.29
N MET A 117 -42.81 -18.57 -20.42
CA MET A 117 -44.06 -17.80 -20.47
C MET A 117 -45.09 -18.48 -21.37
N TYR A 118 -46.34 -18.44 -20.93
CA TYR A 118 -47.52 -18.66 -21.74
C TYR A 118 -48.49 -17.52 -21.44
N ARG A 119 -49.01 -16.84 -22.47
CA ARG A 119 -49.98 -15.76 -22.30
C ARG A 119 -50.91 -15.68 -23.50
N CYS A 120 -52.19 -15.55 -23.22
CA CYS A 120 -53.23 -15.20 -24.20
C CYS A 120 -53.62 -13.73 -23.98
N ASP A 121 -53.50 -12.91 -25.01
CA ASP A 121 -53.80 -11.47 -24.93
C ASP A 121 -54.40 -10.95 -26.24
N GLN A 122 -54.76 -9.67 -26.29
CA GLN A 122 -55.21 -9.01 -27.53
C GLN A 122 -54.05 -8.80 -28.53
N THR A 123 -52.81 -8.82 -28.07
CA THR A 123 -51.60 -8.64 -28.89
C THR A 123 -50.56 -9.69 -28.51
N PHE A 124 -49.62 -9.98 -29.40
CA PHE A 124 -48.48 -10.81 -29.04
C PHE A 124 -47.61 -10.14 -27.97
N VAL A 125 -47.10 -10.93 -27.02
CA VAL A 125 -46.21 -10.45 -25.95
C VAL A 125 -44.78 -10.53 -26.45
N LEU A 126 -44.23 -9.40 -26.91
CA LEU A 126 -42.92 -9.33 -27.58
C LEU A 126 -41.78 -8.85 -26.68
N GLY A 127 -42.08 -8.36 -25.47
CA GLY A 127 -41.11 -7.78 -24.53
C GLY A 127 -39.82 -8.60 -24.35
N PRO A 128 -39.86 -9.93 -24.12
CA PRO A 128 -38.65 -10.73 -23.98
C PRO A 128 -37.73 -10.75 -25.22
N LEU A 129 -38.27 -10.58 -26.44
CA LEU A 129 -37.46 -10.45 -27.66
C LEU A 129 -36.98 -9.02 -27.88
N GLU A 130 -37.77 -8.02 -27.48
CA GLU A 130 -37.41 -6.60 -27.58
C GLU A 130 -36.24 -6.24 -26.63
N GLU A 131 -36.24 -6.80 -25.41
CA GLU A 131 -35.13 -6.64 -24.47
C GLU A 131 -33.80 -7.19 -25.05
N MET A 132 -33.85 -8.24 -25.87
CA MET A 132 -32.65 -8.79 -26.53
C MET A 132 -32.09 -7.90 -27.64
N MET A 133 -32.89 -6.95 -28.14
CA MET A 133 -32.48 -6.01 -29.17
C MET A 133 -31.86 -4.73 -28.62
N GLN A 134 -31.92 -4.51 -27.31
CA GLN A 134 -31.22 -3.39 -26.69
C GLN A 134 -29.72 -3.58 -26.92
N ILE A 135 -29.10 -2.60 -27.56
CA ILE A 135 -27.66 -2.57 -27.79
C ILE A 135 -27.00 -2.72 -26.42
N ASN A 136 -26.32 -3.86 -26.20
CA ASN A 136 -25.62 -4.09 -24.93
C ASN A 136 -24.43 -3.12 -24.86
N GLU A 137 -24.65 -1.95 -24.31
CA GLU A 137 -23.59 -1.04 -23.91
C GLU A 137 -22.65 -1.77 -22.96
N ILE A 138 -21.36 -1.74 -23.27
CA ILE A 138 -20.33 -2.38 -22.45
C ILE A 138 -19.65 -1.30 -21.62
N TYR A 139 -19.75 -1.41 -20.30
CA TYR A 139 -18.98 -0.58 -19.36
C TYR A 139 -17.93 -1.45 -18.65
N GLY A 140 -16.74 -0.90 -18.45
CA GLY A 140 -15.71 -1.51 -17.61
C GLY A 140 -15.99 -1.20 -16.15
N LEU A 141 -15.77 -2.17 -15.27
CA LEU A 141 -15.96 -2.02 -13.83
C LEU A 141 -14.64 -2.36 -13.12
N ILE A 142 -14.22 -1.51 -12.19
CA ILE A 142 -13.09 -1.78 -11.30
C ILE A 142 -13.53 -1.47 -9.88
N VAL A 143 -13.40 -2.42 -8.96
CA VAL A 143 -13.55 -2.17 -7.53
C VAL A 143 -12.25 -2.51 -6.82
N MET A 144 -11.81 -1.67 -5.88
CA MET A 144 -10.50 -1.84 -5.26
C MET A 144 -10.37 -1.19 -3.88
N ASP A 145 -9.53 -1.80 -3.05
CA ASP A 145 -8.94 -1.18 -1.86
C ASP A 145 -7.44 -1.47 -1.77
N ASN A 146 -6.86 -1.36 -0.57
CA ASN A 146 -5.44 -1.66 -0.36
C ASN A 146 -5.15 -3.17 -0.19
N ARG A 147 -6.18 -4.01 -0.07
CA ARG A 147 -6.09 -5.45 0.21
C ARG A 147 -6.45 -6.32 -0.99
N GLU A 148 -7.41 -5.88 -1.80
CA GLU A 148 -7.93 -6.62 -2.93
C GLU A 148 -8.53 -5.70 -3.99
N ALA A 149 -8.75 -6.26 -5.18
CA ALA A 149 -9.44 -5.57 -6.25
C ALA A 149 -10.11 -6.59 -7.17
N THR A 150 -11.21 -6.20 -7.80
CA THR A 150 -11.93 -7.01 -8.79
C THR A 150 -12.21 -6.18 -10.04
N ILE A 151 -11.97 -6.76 -11.21
CA ILE A 151 -12.25 -6.16 -12.52
C ILE A 151 -13.37 -6.94 -13.20
N GLY A 152 -14.33 -6.23 -13.80
CA GLY A 152 -15.48 -6.81 -14.49
C GLY A 152 -15.97 -5.98 -15.67
N PHE A 153 -16.97 -6.50 -16.37
CA PHE A 153 -17.76 -5.76 -17.37
C PHE A 153 -19.23 -5.73 -16.97
N LEU A 154 -19.89 -4.60 -17.21
CA LEU A 154 -21.34 -4.50 -17.30
C LEU A 154 -21.73 -4.64 -18.77
N LYS A 155 -22.55 -5.65 -19.11
CA LYS A 155 -23.09 -5.88 -20.45
C LYS A 155 -24.61 -5.85 -20.36
N GLY A 156 -25.21 -4.72 -20.74
CA GLY A 156 -26.64 -4.49 -20.49
C GLY A 156 -26.95 -4.53 -18.99
N LYS A 157 -27.73 -5.52 -18.54
CA LYS A 157 -28.09 -5.70 -17.11
C LYS A 157 -27.19 -6.71 -16.38
N SER A 158 -26.26 -7.37 -17.06
CA SER A 158 -25.47 -8.46 -16.48
C SER A 158 -24.03 -8.02 -16.20
N ILE A 159 -23.54 -8.37 -15.01
CA ILE A 159 -22.13 -8.20 -14.64
C ILE A 159 -21.37 -9.49 -14.97
N VAL A 160 -20.20 -9.36 -15.59
CA VAL A 160 -19.28 -10.45 -15.89
C VAL A 160 -17.96 -10.14 -15.21
N VAL A 161 -17.62 -10.90 -14.17
CA VAL A 161 -16.33 -10.80 -13.46
C VAL A 161 -15.22 -11.35 -14.35
N ILE A 162 -14.11 -10.62 -14.46
CA ILE A 162 -12.94 -11.04 -15.24
C ILE A 162 -11.87 -11.59 -14.32
N ARG A 163 -11.50 -10.83 -13.28
CA ARG A 163 -10.35 -11.18 -12.45
C ARG A 163 -10.39 -10.53 -11.07
N ASP A 164 -10.01 -11.31 -10.08
CA ASP A 164 -9.74 -10.87 -8.71
C ASP A 164 -8.24 -10.75 -8.44
N PHE A 165 -7.89 -9.85 -7.55
CA PHE A 165 -6.52 -9.54 -7.15
C PHE A 165 -6.42 -9.53 -5.63
N THR A 166 -5.32 -10.09 -5.12
CA THR A 166 -4.90 -9.93 -3.73
C THR A 166 -3.64 -9.08 -3.65
N SER A 167 -3.63 -8.17 -2.68
CA SER A 167 -2.57 -7.23 -2.41
C SER A 167 -1.57 -7.79 -1.41
N SER A 168 -0.30 -7.48 -1.62
CA SER A 168 0.77 -7.70 -0.64
C SER A 168 1.08 -6.44 0.17
N VAL A 169 0.28 -5.38 0.01
CA VAL A 169 0.47 -4.10 0.71
C VAL A 169 0.27 -4.31 2.21
N PRO A 170 1.28 -4.05 3.05
CA PRO A 170 1.15 -4.14 4.49
C PRO A 170 0.06 -3.17 4.98
N GLY A 171 -0.82 -3.65 5.86
CA GLY A 171 -1.88 -2.82 6.44
C GLY A 171 -1.34 -1.56 7.12
N LYS A 172 -2.19 -0.53 7.23
CA LYS A 172 -1.85 0.69 7.96
C LYS A 172 -1.67 0.37 9.44
N VAL A 173 -0.42 0.16 9.85
CA VAL A 173 -0.07 0.10 11.27
C VAL A 173 -0.33 1.51 11.81
N LYS A 174 -1.32 1.62 12.71
CA LYS A 174 -1.54 2.85 13.48
C LYS A 174 -0.22 3.19 14.16
N VAL A 175 0.16 4.46 14.10
CA VAL A 175 1.27 5.12 14.80
C VAL A 175 1.72 4.32 16.05
N GLY A 176 3.01 3.96 16.12
CA GLY A 176 3.57 3.25 17.29
C GLY A 176 4.08 1.84 16.97
N GLY A 177 5.28 1.77 16.40
CA GLY A 177 5.99 0.50 16.18
C GLY A 177 7.46 0.54 16.56
N TRP A 178 8.03 1.74 16.75
CA TRP A 178 9.46 1.98 16.98
C TRP A 178 9.72 2.51 18.38
N CYS A 179 9.01 1.95 19.36
CA CYS A 179 9.04 2.44 20.71
C CYS A 179 10.14 1.75 21.52
N LEU A 180 10.76 2.49 22.42
CA LEU A 180 11.86 2.05 23.28
C LEU A 180 11.47 2.17 24.75
N ASP A 181 12.16 1.41 25.61
CA ASP A 181 11.92 1.45 27.05
C ASP A 181 12.20 2.85 27.64
N PRO A 182 11.27 3.45 28.41
CA PRO A 182 11.39 4.81 28.97
C PRO A 182 12.65 5.10 29.78
N GLU A 183 13.27 4.07 30.36
CA GLU A 183 14.48 4.17 31.17
C GLU A 183 15.77 4.01 30.34
N SER A 184 15.65 3.81 29.03
CA SER A 184 16.80 3.73 28.13
C SER A 184 17.49 5.09 28.04
N LEU A 185 18.82 5.10 28.10
CA LEU A 185 19.62 6.32 28.13
C LEU A 185 20.03 6.77 26.74
N ILE A 186 20.00 8.09 26.50
CA ILE A 186 20.34 8.73 25.23
C ILE A 186 21.42 9.79 25.47
N TYR A 187 22.28 9.97 24.48
CA TYR A 187 23.22 11.07 24.42
C TYR A 187 22.58 12.31 23.81
N LEU A 188 22.55 13.40 24.55
CA LEU A 188 22.24 14.73 24.01
C LEU A 188 23.48 15.33 23.35
N GLU A 189 23.27 16.30 22.45
CA GLU A 189 24.34 17.03 21.75
C GLU A 189 25.39 17.63 22.69
N ASP A 190 24.95 18.15 23.84
CA ASP A 190 25.77 18.83 24.85
C ASP A 190 26.58 17.89 25.77
N GLY A 191 26.40 16.58 25.65
CA GLY A 191 27.09 15.57 26.47
C GLY A 191 26.30 15.02 27.63
N ARG A 192 25.09 15.53 27.91
CA ARG A 192 24.20 14.93 28.91
C ARG A 192 23.75 13.54 28.47
N ILE A 193 23.62 12.65 29.45
CA ILE A 193 23.13 11.29 29.28
C ILE A 193 21.84 11.16 30.10
N VAL A 194 20.70 11.16 29.43
CA VAL A 194 19.37 11.23 30.08
C VAL A 194 18.48 10.05 29.67
N PRO A 195 17.55 9.62 30.54
CA PRO A 195 16.46 8.73 30.15
C PRO A 195 15.66 9.28 28.96
N ILE A 196 15.23 8.39 28.07
CA ILE A 196 14.45 8.76 26.88
C ILE A 196 13.15 9.48 27.24
N LYS A 197 12.58 9.20 28.41
CA LYS A 197 11.37 9.88 28.93
C LYS A 197 11.55 11.38 29.22
N GLU A 198 12.78 11.85 29.37
CA GLU A 198 13.08 13.26 29.62
C GLU A 198 13.31 14.06 28.32
N VAL A 199 13.31 13.37 27.17
CA VAL A 199 13.61 13.96 25.86
C VAL A 199 12.37 14.60 25.24
N ASN A 200 12.51 15.83 24.76
CA ASN A 200 11.49 16.63 24.08
C ASN A 200 12.03 17.30 22.81
N LYS A 201 11.16 18.05 22.10
CA LYS A 201 11.47 18.69 20.80
C LYS A 201 12.58 19.74 20.84
N ASN A 202 12.94 20.25 22.03
CA ASN A 202 14.04 21.20 22.18
C ASN A 202 15.41 20.50 22.29
N ASN A 203 15.42 19.17 22.36
CA ASN A 203 16.65 18.41 22.46
C ASN A 203 17.18 18.01 21.07
N THR A 204 18.50 17.89 21.00
CA THR A 204 19.22 17.33 19.87
C THR A 204 19.96 16.10 20.36
N LEU A 205 19.86 14.98 19.64
CA LEU A 205 20.42 13.69 20.03
C LEU A 205 21.68 13.37 19.22
N ARG A 206 22.60 12.59 19.78
CA ARG A 206 23.71 12.01 19.01
C ARG A 206 23.24 10.82 18.18
N GLY A 207 23.54 10.86 16.89
CA GLY A 207 23.33 9.78 15.95
C GLY A 207 24.55 9.57 15.06
N PHE A 208 24.33 8.90 13.94
CA PHE A 208 25.37 8.52 12.99
C PHE A 208 24.97 8.86 11.57
N ASN A 209 25.88 9.49 10.82
CA ASN A 209 25.72 9.75 9.41
C ASN A 209 26.55 8.75 8.60
N PHE A 210 25.87 7.85 7.90
CA PHE A 210 26.50 6.83 7.06
C PHE A 210 27.19 7.41 5.81
N SER A 211 26.76 8.57 5.31
CA SER A 211 27.30 9.15 4.08
C SER A 211 28.69 9.75 4.28
N ASN A 212 28.92 10.42 5.42
CA ASN A 212 30.23 11.00 5.75
C ASN A 212 30.96 10.27 6.88
N VAL A 213 30.43 9.12 7.31
CA VAL A 213 31.03 8.22 8.32
C VAL A 213 31.39 8.98 9.61
N SER A 214 30.43 9.71 10.17
CA SER A 214 30.66 10.53 11.36
C SER A 214 29.50 10.49 12.36
N ILE A 215 29.83 10.66 13.64
CA ILE A 215 28.84 10.88 14.69
C ILE A 215 28.34 12.32 14.55
N ASN A 216 27.04 12.49 14.38
CA ASN A 216 26.42 13.79 14.16
C ASN A 216 25.25 14.04 15.12
N ASN A 217 24.65 15.22 14.97
CA ASN A 217 23.54 15.68 15.79
C ASN A 217 22.23 15.52 15.01
N SER A 218 21.17 15.11 15.69
CA SER A 218 19.86 14.84 15.09
C SER A 218 18.77 15.47 15.94
N LYS A 219 18.08 16.49 15.41
CA LYS A 219 17.06 17.23 16.15
C LYS A 219 15.82 16.38 16.39
N VAL A 220 15.25 16.45 17.60
CA VAL A 220 14.00 15.77 17.93
C VAL A 220 12.83 16.48 17.27
N LEU A 221 12.08 15.76 16.44
CA LEU A 221 10.88 16.23 15.76
C LEU A 221 9.63 15.99 16.60
N ASN A 222 9.55 14.81 17.24
CA ASN A 222 8.42 14.40 18.06
C ASN A 222 8.84 13.39 19.13
N SER A 223 8.08 13.34 20.23
CA SER A 223 8.21 12.36 21.30
C SER A 223 6.81 12.02 21.80
N SER A 224 6.47 10.74 21.88
CA SER A 224 5.14 10.28 22.31
C SER A 224 5.21 8.96 23.06
N ILE A 225 4.30 8.76 24.01
CA ILE A 225 4.20 7.53 24.79
C ILE A 225 3.13 6.63 24.18
N THR A 226 3.44 5.35 23.99
CA THR A 226 2.52 4.34 23.46
C THR A 226 2.57 3.09 24.33
N LYS A 227 1.40 2.49 24.58
CA LYS A 227 1.29 1.23 25.33
C LYS A 227 1.49 0.02 24.43
N HIS A 228 2.33 -0.91 24.86
CA HIS A 228 2.56 -2.18 24.17
C HIS A 228 2.35 -3.34 25.12
N LYS A 229 1.65 -4.39 24.66
CA LYS A 229 1.41 -5.63 25.41
C LYS A 229 2.60 -6.60 25.40
N LYS A 230 3.52 -6.39 24.45
CA LYS A 230 4.65 -7.27 24.21
C LYS A 230 5.90 -6.42 23.97
N ILE A 231 6.97 -6.75 24.68
CA ILE A 231 8.27 -6.07 24.59
C ILE A 231 9.35 -7.11 24.33
N LEU A 232 10.29 -6.77 23.47
CA LEU A 232 11.51 -7.53 23.27
C LEU A 232 12.65 -6.84 24.00
N ARG A 233 13.29 -7.57 24.91
CA ARG A 233 14.51 -7.13 25.58
C ARG A 233 15.71 -7.80 24.90
N VAL A 234 16.45 -7.02 24.13
CA VAL A 234 17.64 -7.47 23.41
C VAL A 234 18.86 -7.26 24.28
N ILE A 235 19.62 -8.33 24.51
CA ILE A 235 20.81 -8.35 25.37
C ILE A 235 22.01 -8.82 24.54
N THR A 236 23.08 -8.02 24.53
CA THR A 236 24.32 -8.35 23.83
C THR A 236 25.28 -9.16 24.69
N GLY A 237 26.30 -9.75 24.06
CA GLY A 237 27.37 -10.51 24.70
C GLY A 237 28.33 -9.63 25.50
N TYR A 238 29.52 -9.37 24.94
CA TYR A 238 30.43 -8.36 25.48
C TYR A 238 30.61 -7.22 24.45
N PRO A 239 30.42 -5.94 24.83
CA PRO A 239 29.88 -5.53 26.13
C PRO A 239 28.45 -6.04 26.31
N ARG A 240 28.06 -6.31 27.56
CA ARG A 240 26.69 -6.65 27.92
C ARG A 240 25.89 -5.35 27.96
N LEU A 241 25.12 -5.12 26.91
CA LEU A 241 24.17 -4.04 26.75
C LEU A 241 22.77 -4.61 26.81
N GLU A 242 21.81 -3.76 27.11
CA GLU A 242 20.41 -4.12 27.22
C GLU A 242 19.54 -3.01 26.63
N ILE A 243 18.61 -3.39 25.77
CA ILE A 243 17.62 -2.46 25.22
C ILE A 243 16.25 -3.14 25.16
N GLY A 244 15.24 -2.49 25.75
CA GLY A 244 13.85 -2.89 25.63
C GLY A 244 13.20 -2.14 24.47
N ALA A 245 12.53 -2.85 23.57
CA ALA A 245 11.92 -2.27 22.38
C ALA A 245 10.61 -2.99 22.03
N SER A 246 9.72 -2.30 21.30
CA SER A 246 8.56 -2.94 20.68
C SER A 246 9.01 -3.98 19.63
N PRO A 247 8.23 -5.03 19.35
CA PRO A 247 8.58 -6.05 18.35
C PRO A 247 8.90 -5.50 16.95
N ASN A 248 8.25 -4.38 16.58
CA ASN A 248 8.43 -3.73 15.28
C ASN A 248 9.58 -2.70 15.26
N HIS A 249 10.30 -2.51 16.38
CA HIS A 249 11.37 -1.52 16.44
C HIS A 249 12.52 -1.93 15.52
N THR A 250 13.10 -0.99 14.77
CA THR A 250 14.08 -1.28 13.74
C THR A 250 15.49 -0.99 14.26
N PHE A 251 16.37 -1.98 14.18
CA PHE A 251 17.78 -1.88 14.52
C PHE A 251 18.63 -1.83 13.26
N PHE A 252 19.75 -1.10 13.32
CA PHE A 252 20.84 -1.32 12.37
C PHE A 252 21.63 -2.53 12.81
N ILE A 253 21.76 -3.50 11.90
CA ILE A 253 22.54 -4.70 12.08
C ILE A 253 23.73 -4.70 11.13
N TRP A 254 24.80 -5.32 11.56
CA TRP A 254 25.93 -5.69 10.74
C TRP A 254 25.91 -7.19 10.48
N ASN A 255 26.00 -7.59 9.21
CA ASN A 255 26.08 -8.98 8.80
C ASN A 255 27.03 -9.11 7.61
N LYS A 256 28.12 -9.87 7.79
CA LYS A 256 29.12 -10.19 6.74
C LYS A 256 29.61 -8.97 5.93
N GLY A 257 29.98 -7.89 6.63
CA GLY A 257 30.55 -6.70 5.98
C GLY A 257 29.51 -5.72 5.41
N LYS A 258 28.22 -5.97 5.59
CA LYS A 258 27.14 -5.06 5.18
C LYS A 258 26.33 -4.60 6.40
N ILE A 259 26.02 -3.31 6.42
CA ILE A 259 25.06 -2.73 7.36
C ILE A 259 23.68 -2.76 6.71
N SER A 260 22.69 -3.27 7.44
CA SER A 260 21.29 -3.32 7.00
C SER A 260 20.36 -3.05 8.17
N GLU A 261 19.10 -2.79 7.90
CA GLU A 261 18.07 -2.61 8.92
C GLU A 261 17.29 -3.90 9.14
N LYS A 262 16.91 -4.18 10.39
CA LYS A 262 16.10 -5.34 10.74
C LYS A 262 15.19 -5.04 11.92
N ILE A 263 13.96 -5.57 11.90
CA ILE A 263 13.03 -5.38 13.03
C ILE A 263 13.38 -6.28 14.20
N ALA A 264 13.03 -5.84 15.41
CA ALA A 264 13.38 -6.49 16.66
C ALA A 264 12.91 -7.94 16.72
N SER A 265 11.71 -8.24 16.19
CA SER A 265 11.15 -9.60 16.15
C SER A 265 11.84 -10.55 15.18
N GLU A 266 12.60 -10.03 14.22
CA GLU A 266 13.32 -10.84 13.23
C GLU A 266 14.80 -11.01 13.57
N LEU A 267 15.30 -10.31 14.59
CA LEU A 267 16.69 -10.41 15.03
C LEU A 267 17.05 -11.86 15.37
N LYS A 268 18.19 -12.30 14.87
CA LYS A 268 18.72 -13.65 15.06
C LYS A 268 19.92 -13.61 15.99
N ILE A 269 19.87 -14.45 17.02
CA ILE A 269 20.98 -14.68 17.92
C ILE A 269 22.13 -15.30 17.14
N ASP A 270 23.36 -14.90 17.47
CA ASP A 270 24.61 -15.36 16.88
C ASP A 270 24.87 -15.00 15.40
N GLU A 271 23.85 -14.67 14.60
CA GLU A 271 23.97 -14.21 13.22
C GLU A 271 24.01 -12.67 13.11
N ASP A 272 23.13 -11.97 13.82
CA ASP A 272 23.02 -10.52 13.74
C ASP A 272 23.87 -9.83 14.82
N PHE A 273 24.56 -8.76 14.41
CA PHE A 273 25.34 -7.91 15.31
C PHE A 273 24.72 -6.52 15.32
N LEU A 274 24.43 -5.98 16.50
CA LEU A 274 24.01 -4.58 16.62
C LEU A 274 25.23 -3.67 16.45
N LEU A 275 25.01 -2.39 16.16
CA LEU A 275 26.09 -1.41 16.04
C LEU A 275 26.17 -0.53 17.28
N MET A 276 27.39 -0.33 17.77
CA MET A 276 27.73 0.51 18.91
C MET A 276 28.83 1.50 18.51
N PRO A 277 28.86 2.74 19.03
CA PRO A 277 30.00 3.62 18.80
C PRO A 277 31.19 3.17 19.65
N GLU A 278 32.37 3.14 19.05
CA GLU A 278 33.62 2.83 19.75
C GLU A 278 34.02 3.94 20.72
N LYS A 279 33.77 5.19 20.30
CA LYS A 279 34.00 6.40 21.07
C LYS A 279 32.90 7.42 20.75
N ILE A 280 32.51 8.25 21.73
CA ILE A 280 31.64 9.40 21.47
C ILE A 280 32.32 10.66 22.00
N ASP A 281 32.75 11.50 21.06
CA ASP A 281 33.44 12.74 21.37
C ASP A 281 32.45 13.88 21.70
N PHE A 282 32.87 14.75 22.61
CA PHE A 282 32.12 15.92 23.03
C PHE A 282 33.06 17.08 23.36
N ASN A 283 32.71 18.27 22.90
CA ASN A 283 33.40 19.50 23.26
C ASN A 283 32.83 20.02 24.58
N GLY A 284 33.34 19.50 25.69
CA GLY A 284 32.95 19.93 27.02
C GLY A 284 33.33 21.38 27.32
N GLN A 285 32.58 22.04 28.20
CA GLN A 285 32.81 23.44 28.59
C GLN A 285 33.25 23.55 30.06
N LEU A 286 33.93 24.65 30.39
CA LEU A 286 34.24 24.96 31.80
C LEU A 286 32.94 25.21 32.56
N GLN A 287 32.72 24.48 33.65
CA GLN A 287 31.51 24.62 34.46
C GLN A 287 31.77 25.43 35.72
N LYS A 288 30.79 26.26 36.09
CA LYS A 288 30.75 26.97 37.37
C LYS A 288 29.78 26.29 38.32
N LEU A 289 30.18 26.14 39.58
CA LEU A 289 29.30 25.58 40.61
C LEU A 289 28.52 26.72 41.27
N ASN A 290 27.21 26.52 41.44
CA ASN A 290 26.36 27.47 42.14
C ASN A 290 26.37 27.11 43.62
N TYR A 291 27.25 27.73 44.39
CA TYR A 291 27.31 27.52 45.83
C TYR A 291 26.49 28.58 46.57
N LYS A 292 25.45 28.15 47.30
CA LYS A 292 24.72 28.98 48.27
C LYS A 292 25.26 28.68 49.68
N GLY A 293 26.39 29.30 50.02
CA GLY A 293 27.00 29.19 51.35
C GLY A 293 26.50 30.24 52.34
N ASP A 294 26.90 30.09 53.60
CA ASP A 294 26.63 31.00 54.72
C ASP A 294 27.55 32.24 54.78
N GLY A 295 28.42 32.42 53.78
CA GLY A 295 29.35 33.55 53.68
C GLY A 295 30.75 33.31 54.26
N SER A 296 30.98 32.22 55.00
CA SER A 296 32.29 31.90 55.61
C SER A 296 33.16 30.96 54.77
N THR A 297 32.53 30.11 53.96
CA THR A 297 33.20 29.08 53.17
C THR A 297 33.39 29.51 51.71
N LYS A 298 34.64 29.67 51.27
CA LYS A 298 34.99 29.89 49.85
C LYS A 298 35.18 28.55 49.14
N LEU A 299 34.16 28.05 48.45
CA LEU A 299 34.32 26.92 47.51
C LEU A 299 34.83 27.42 46.14
N PRO A 300 35.53 26.56 45.38
CA PRO A 300 35.97 26.90 44.02
C PRO A 300 34.77 27.31 43.15
N VAL A 301 34.88 28.46 42.49
CA VAL A 301 33.82 28.99 41.60
C VAL A 301 33.66 28.12 40.34
N SER A 302 34.71 27.40 39.95
CA SER A 302 34.75 26.49 38.80
C SER A 302 34.94 25.03 39.22
N LEU A 303 34.34 24.11 38.47
CA LEU A 303 34.55 22.68 38.62
C LEU A 303 35.94 22.28 38.10
N THR A 304 36.93 22.32 38.99
CA THR A 304 38.31 21.86 38.75
C THR A 304 38.40 20.33 38.77
N GLU A 305 39.50 19.76 38.25
CA GLU A 305 39.79 18.32 38.31
C GLU A 305 39.79 17.76 39.74
N ASP A 306 40.40 18.45 40.70
CA ASP A 306 40.45 18.00 42.10
C ASP A 306 39.08 17.97 42.75
N LEU A 307 38.29 19.03 42.56
CA LEU A 307 36.91 19.08 43.04
C LEU A 307 36.05 18.01 42.38
N ALA A 308 36.22 17.77 41.08
CA ALA A 308 35.51 16.71 40.37
C ALA A 308 35.87 15.32 40.93
N ARG A 309 37.15 15.07 41.22
CA ARG A 309 37.61 13.84 41.88
C ARG A 309 37.03 13.67 43.28
N PHE A 310 37.03 14.74 44.09
CA PHE A 310 36.42 14.74 45.41
C PHE A 310 34.92 14.41 45.36
N VAL A 311 34.20 15.03 44.42
CA VAL A 311 32.79 14.69 44.14
C VAL A 311 32.66 13.23 43.72
N GLY A 312 33.59 12.72 42.92
CA GLY A 312 33.67 11.30 42.55
C GLY A 312 33.78 10.37 43.75
N TYR A 313 34.62 10.70 44.74
CA TYR A 313 34.73 9.92 45.99
C TYR A 313 33.41 9.90 46.77
N ILE A 314 32.76 11.05 46.93
CA ILE A 314 31.46 11.15 47.63
C ILE A 314 30.41 10.28 46.94
N VAL A 315 30.36 10.35 45.60
CA VAL A 315 29.43 9.56 44.79
C VAL A 315 29.75 8.06 44.89
N GLY A 316 31.03 7.70 44.87
CA GLY A 316 31.49 6.33 45.02
C GLY A 316 31.11 5.71 46.35
N ASP A 317 31.35 6.42 47.46
CA ASP A 317 31.05 5.97 48.83
C ASP A 317 29.55 5.78 49.13
N GLY A 318 28.67 6.09 48.17
CA GLY A 318 27.22 5.93 48.33
C GLY A 318 26.59 7.02 49.19
N SER A 319 27.35 8.05 49.59
CA SER A 319 26.89 9.29 50.21
C SER A 319 26.08 10.18 49.24
N TYR A 320 25.87 9.69 48.01
CA TYR A 320 24.93 10.22 47.03
C TYR A 320 23.51 9.75 47.38
N ASP A 321 22.82 10.48 48.26
CA ASP A 321 21.37 10.31 48.38
C ASP A 321 20.66 11.56 48.93
N LYS A 322 19.54 11.90 48.28
CA LYS A 322 18.38 12.72 48.74
C LYS A 322 18.15 14.16 48.26
N ASP A 323 19.11 14.95 47.79
CA ASP A 323 18.84 16.40 47.58
C ASP A 323 19.34 17.04 46.26
N ASP A 324 19.71 16.28 45.22
CA ASP A 324 20.23 16.85 43.95
C ASP A 324 21.41 17.85 44.12
N ARG A 325 22.08 17.85 45.28
CA ARG A 325 23.13 18.83 45.65
C ARG A 325 24.40 18.74 44.79
N ILE A 326 24.60 17.61 44.10
CA ILE A 326 25.71 17.41 43.16
C ILE A 326 25.13 17.40 41.75
N GLU A 327 25.40 18.47 41.00
CA GLU A 327 24.98 18.61 39.61
C GLU A 327 25.80 17.68 38.70
N LEU A 328 25.52 16.36 38.71
CA LEU A 328 26.11 15.37 37.78
C LEU A 328 26.00 15.81 36.32
N VAL A 329 24.93 16.56 36.01
CA VAL A 329 24.74 17.24 34.73
C VAL A 329 25.95 18.12 34.37
N LYS A 330 26.43 18.96 35.30
CA LYS A 330 27.62 19.81 35.09
C LYS A 330 28.85 18.95 34.81
N ILE A 331 29.01 17.83 35.50
CA ILE A 331 30.15 16.93 35.24
C ILE A 331 30.07 16.36 33.82
N MET A 332 28.91 15.87 33.38
CA MET A 332 28.75 15.27 32.05
C MET A 332 29.04 16.26 30.90
N VAL A 333 28.68 17.54 31.05
CA VAL A 333 28.94 18.58 30.05
C VAL A 333 30.34 19.22 30.17
N SER A 334 31.15 18.78 31.14
CA SER A 334 32.51 19.29 31.35
C SER A 334 33.52 18.72 30.35
N ARG A 335 34.70 19.37 30.30
CA ARG A 335 35.87 18.88 29.54
C ARG A 335 36.29 17.49 30.02
N ASN A 336 36.98 16.76 29.14
CA ASN A 336 37.34 15.37 29.37
C ASN A 336 38.25 15.16 30.58
N GLU A 337 39.12 16.12 30.92
CA GLU A 337 40.01 16.05 32.09
C GLU A 337 39.20 16.05 33.40
N VAL A 338 38.19 16.92 33.48
CA VAL A 338 37.27 17.02 34.63
C VAL A 338 36.45 15.74 34.77
N VAL A 339 35.91 15.24 33.65
CA VAL A 339 35.15 13.97 33.64
C VAL A 339 36.04 12.80 34.05
N ALA A 340 37.25 12.71 33.52
CA ALA A 340 38.21 11.65 33.85
C ALA A 340 38.57 11.67 35.34
N SER A 341 38.82 12.86 35.89
CA SER A 341 39.13 13.05 37.31
C SER A 341 37.96 12.66 38.22
N PHE A 342 36.72 13.00 37.82
CA PHE A 342 35.51 12.53 38.50
C PHE A 342 35.38 11.00 38.50
N LEU A 343 35.54 10.39 37.32
CA LEU A 343 35.50 8.93 37.19
C LEU A 343 36.60 8.28 38.04
N LYS A 344 37.80 8.87 38.08
CA LYS A 344 38.90 8.39 38.92
C LYS A 344 38.51 8.34 40.40
N GLY A 345 37.86 9.39 40.92
CA GLY A 345 37.33 9.40 42.28
C GLY A 345 36.35 8.26 42.57
N ILE A 346 35.43 7.98 41.63
CA ILE A 346 34.48 6.86 41.76
C ILE A 346 35.21 5.51 41.78
N PHE A 347 36.12 5.29 40.84
CA PHE A 347 36.87 4.03 40.73
C PHE A 347 37.85 3.86 41.89
N ASP A 348 38.39 4.94 42.47
CA ASP A 348 39.20 4.82 43.68
C ASP A 348 38.38 4.39 44.89
N ALA A 349 37.15 4.89 45.04
CA ALA A 349 36.24 4.49 46.11
C ALA A 349 35.72 3.06 45.94
N GLU A 350 35.05 2.78 44.82
CA GLU A 350 34.29 1.53 44.60
C GLU A 350 34.96 0.55 43.63
N GLY A 351 35.98 1.02 42.90
CA GLY A 351 36.58 0.27 41.82
C GLY A 351 37.54 -0.81 42.31
N TYR A 352 37.47 -1.97 41.67
CA TYR A 352 38.33 -3.11 41.95
C TYR A 352 39.00 -3.61 40.67
N PRO A 353 40.33 -3.71 40.63
CA PRO A 353 41.05 -4.50 39.64
C PRO A 353 41.19 -5.95 40.15
N VAL A 354 40.62 -6.90 39.43
CA VAL A 354 40.76 -8.34 39.66
C VAL A 354 41.38 -9.01 38.43
N LYS A 355 41.63 -10.32 38.50
CA LYS A 355 42.41 -11.08 37.51
C LYS A 355 41.99 -10.88 36.05
N ASP A 356 40.70 -10.63 35.79
CA ASP A 356 40.13 -10.59 34.45
C ASP A 356 39.31 -9.30 34.15
N GLU A 357 39.16 -8.40 35.12
CA GLU A 357 38.33 -7.21 34.94
C GLU A 357 38.72 -6.03 35.86
N VAL A 358 38.43 -4.83 35.39
CA VAL A 358 38.24 -3.65 36.25
C VAL A 358 36.75 -3.37 36.34
N GLY A 359 36.22 -3.21 37.54
CA GLY A 359 34.80 -2.92 37.71
C GLY A 359 34.47 -2.06 38.92
N ILE A 360 33.23 -1.59 38.98
CA ILE A 360 32.60 -0.91 40.12
C ILE A 360 31.24 -1.55 40.40
N ALA A 361 30.76 -1.53 41.64
CA ALA A 361 29.49 -2.16 42.03
C ALA A 361 28.63 -1.27 42.95
N MET A 362 27.65 -0.57 42.40
CA MET A 362 26.82 0.40 43.14
C MET A 362 25.32 0.02 43.12
N LYS A 363 24.52 0.56 44.06
CA LYS A 363 23.07 0.28 44.12
C LYS A 363 22.24 1.05 43.07
N ASN A 364 22.67 2.26 42.70
CA ASN A 364 21.90 3.12 41.80
C ASN A 364 22.06 2.69 40.33
N LYS A 365 21.03 2.02 39.78
CA LYS A 365 20.99 1.53 38.39
C LYS A 365 21.28 2.63 37.34
N LEU A 366 20.63 3.78 37.50
CA LEU A 366 20.70 4.89 36.55
C LEU A 366 22.12 5.45 36.49
N LEU A 367 22.68 5.78 37.65
CA LEU A 367 24.03 6.33 37.75
C LEU A 367 25.08 5.38 37.19
N VAL A 368 25.01 4.08 37.51
CA VAL A 368 25.95 3.08 37.00
C VAL A 368 25.87 2.99 35.46
N ASN A 369 24.67 3.05 34.88
CA ASN A 369 24.52 3.02 33.42
C ASN A 369 24.97 4.34 32.76
N GLN A 370 24.76 5.48 33.42
CA GLN A 370 25.30 6.79 32.97
C GLN A 370 26.83 6.81 33.00
N ILE A 371 27.46 6.31 34.08
CA ILE A 371 28.92 6.18 34.18
C ILE A 371 29.45 5.30 33.05
N ARG A 372 28.81 4.15 32.79
CA ARG A 372 29.19 3.26 31.69
C ARG A 372 29.17 3.96 30.34
N LEU A 373 28.14 4.76 30.08
CA LEU A 373 28.04 5.54 28.84
C LEU A 373 29.09 6.65 28.80
N LEU A 374 29.35 7.31 29.93
CA LEU A 374 30.38 8.35 30.04
C LEU A 374 31.79 7.82 29.75
N LEU A 375 32.07 6.55 30.08
CA LEU A 375 33.33 5.86 29.72
C LEU A 375 33.58 5.80 28.20
N LEU A 376 32.54 5.84 27.35
CA LEU A 376 32.72 5.86 25.89
C LEU A 376 33.38 7.15 25.37
N ARG A 377 33.40 8.24 26.15
CA ARG A 377 34.21 9.43 25.80
C ARG A 377 35.70 9.12 25.68
N PHE A 378 36.16 8.11 26.42
CA PHE A 378 37.56 7.69 26.48
C PHE A 378 37.80 6.39 25.70
N SER A 379 36.85 5.96 24.87
CA SER A 379 36.91 4.66 24.19
C SER A 379 37.11 3.51 25.19
N ILE A 380 36.45 3.58 26.36
CA ILE A 380 36.44 2.53 27.39
C ILE A 380 35.09 1.83 27.33
N ILE A 381 35.10 0.58 26.87
CA ILE A 381 33.90 -0.23 26.69
C ILE A 381 33.65 -1.04 27.98
N GLY A 382 32.51 -0.77 28.62
CA GLY A 382 32.08 -1.46 29.83
C GLY A 382 30.80 -2.28 29.62
N SER A 383 30.74 -3.47 30.20
CA SER A 383 29.50 -4.25 30.33
C SER A 383 28.65 -3.74 31.50
N PHE A 384 27.33 -3.78 31.35
CA PHE A 384 26.36 -3.48 32.40
C PHE A 384 25.65 -4.76 32.86
N CYS A 385 25.70 -5.08 34.15
CA CYS A 385 24.99 -6.24 34.68
C CYS A 385 24.48 -6.06 36.11
N TYR A 386 23.35 -6.71 36.41
CA TYR A 386 22.87 -6.88 37.78
C TYR A 386 23.67 -7.98 38.49
N ALA A 387 24.26 -7.67 39.64
CA ALA A 387 25.09 -8.60 40.42
C ALA A 387 24.37 -9.19 41.63
N GLY A 388 23.06 -8.98 41.77
CA GLY A 388 22.28 -9.40 42.94
C GLY A 388 22.36 -8.41 44.09
N ARG A 389 21.54 -8.63 45.14
CA ARG A 389 21.46 -7.78 46.34
C ARG A 389 21.25 -6.29 46.06
N GLY A 390 20.54 -5.97 44.96
CA GLY A 390 20.27 -4.59 44.56
C GLY A 390 21.48 -3.84 43.93
N LYS A 391 22.61 -4.52 43.65
CA LYS A 391 23.80 -3.90 43.06
C LYS A 391 23.89 -4.10 41.55
N TRP A 392 24.35 -3.06 40.87
CA TRP A 392 24.64 -2.99 39.44
C TRP A 392 26.13 -2.77 39.23
N VAL A 393 26.69 -3.44 38.24
CA VAL A 393 28.13 -3.53 38.04
C VAL A 393 28.53 -3.11 36.64
N ILE A 394 29.63 -2.36 36.55
CA ILE A 394 30.37 -2.13 35.31
C ILE A 394 31.56 -3.08 35.27
N ARG A 395 31.78 -3.75 34.14
CA ARG A 395 32.95 -4.63 33.93
C ARG A 395 33.69 -4.26 32.66
N ILE A 396 34.95 -3.88 32.80
CA ILE A 396 35.89 -3.56 31.72
C ILE A 396 36.87 -4.73 31.63
N THR A 397 36.92 -5.40 30.48
CA THR A 397 37.67 -6.64 30.31
C THR A 397 38.51 -6.66 29.03
N ASP A 398 38.16 -5.87 28.00
CA ASP A 398 38.99 -5.83 26.80
C ASP A 398 40.26 -5.01 27.04
N LYS A 399 41.37 -5.53 26.50
CA LYS A 399 42.71 -4.98 26.73
C LYS A 399 42.83 -3.50 26.38
N GLU A 400 42.21 -3.08 25.27
CA GLU A 400 42.30 -1.70 24.81
C GLU A 400 41.54 -0.75 25.75
N SER A 401 40.33 -1.13 26.19
CA SER A 401 39.63 -0.38 27.23
C SER A 401 40.37 -0.36 28.57
N LEU A 402 41.08 -1.43 28.94
CA LEU A 402 41.92 -1.45 30.16
C LEU A 402 43.12 -0.51 30.05
N ILE A 403 43.76 -0.44 28.88
CA ILE A 403 44.84 0.51 28.58
C ILE A 403 44.30 1.95 28.61
N ASN A 404 43.17 2.22 27.95
CA ASN A 404 42.52 3.52 27.98
C ASN A 404 42.10 3.90 29.41
N PHE A 405 41.58 2.96 30.18
CA PHE A 405 41.26 3.16 31.58
C PHE A 405 42.51 3.57 32.37
N LYS A 406 43.63 2.85 32.24
CA LYS A 406 44.90 3.21 32.88
C LYS A 406 45.37 4.63 32.50
N ASN A 407 45.29 4.97 31.21
CA ASN A 407 45.83 6.21 30.69
C ASN A 407 45.00 7.45 31.06
N TYR A 408 43.67 7.34 31.02
CA TYR A 408 42.78 8.48 31.25
C TYR A 408 42.28 8.57 32.70
N ILE A 409 41.99 7.44 33.34
CA ILE A 409 41.31 7.39 34.64
C ILE A 409 42.27 6.88 35.71
N GLY A 410 42.68 5.61 35.61
CA GLY A 410 43.59 4.94 36.52
C GLY A 410 43.06 4.85 37.95
N PHE A 411 43.98 4.54 38.87
CA PHE A 411 43.74 4.58 40.31
C PHE A 411 44.77 5.50 40.98
N VAL A 412 44.43 6.06 42.13
CA VAL A 412 45.39 6.71 43.03
C VAL A 412 46.13 5.68 43.87
N ALA A 413 45.45 4.64 44.34
CA ALA A 413 46.07 3.62 45.19
C ALA A 413 47.13 2.80 44.43
N GLU A 414 48.35 2.74 44.94
CA GLU A 414 49.46 2.01 44.33
C GLU A 414 49.15 0.51 44.18
N GLU A 415 48.51 -0.09 45.19
CA GLU A 415 48.12 -1.50 45.15
C GLU A 415 47.16 -1.79 43.98
N LYS A 416 46.13 -0.96 43.80
CA LYS A 416 45.18 -1.08 42.69
C LYS A 416 45.87 -0.85 41.34
N THR A 417 46.78 0.12 41.27
CA THR A 417 47.58 0.40 40.08
C THR A 417 48.47 -0.77 39.67
N SER A 418 49.13 -1.40 40.64
CA SER A 418 49.94 -2.61 40.42
C SER A 418 49.11 -3.79 39.92
N LYS A 419 47.92 -4.01 40.52
CA LYS A 419 46.96 -5.03 40.06
C LYS A 419 46.47 -4.75 38.64
N LEU A 420 46.16 -3.50 38.31
CA LEU A 420 45.75 -3.08 36.97
C LEU A 420 46.84 -3.36 35.92
N ASN A 421 48.10 -3.04 36.23
CA ASN A 421 49.22 -3.32 35.32
C ASN A 421 49.35 -4.83 35.06
N LYS A 422 49.34 -5.65 36.12
CA LYS A 422 49.38 -7.11 36.01
C LYS A 422 48.23 -7.67 35.18
N LEU A 423 47.02 -7.12 35.34
CA LEU A 423 45.84 -7.47 34.55
C LEU A 423 46.04 -7.13 33.06
N ILE A 424 46.54 -5.94 32.74
CA ILE A 424 46.77 -5.54 31.34
C ILE A 424 47.80 -6.47 30.67
N ASP A 425 48.85 -6.82 31.41
CA ASP A 425 49.92 -7.70 30.92
C ASP A 425 49.42 -9.13 30.67
N SER A 426 48.56 -9.66 31.57
CA SER A 426 47.97 -10.99 31.43
C SER A 426 46.84 -11.06 30.39
N THR A 427 46.18 -9.93 30.09
CA THR A 427 45.04 -9.89 29.18
C THR A 427 45.47 -10.15 27.74
N THR A 428 44.78 -11.08 27.08
CA THR A 428 45.07 -11.46 25.69
C THR A 428 44.79 -10.33 24.70
N ASN A 429 45.59 -10.27 23.63
CA ASN A 429 45.34 -9.37 22.50
C ASN A 429 44.20 -9.86 21.58
N ARG A 430 43.62 -11.04 21.86
CA ARG A 430 42.44 -11.55 21.13
C ARG A 430 41.22 -10.72 21.52
N ASN A 431 40.97 -9.65 20.76
CA ASN A 431 39.79 -8.80 20.91
C ASN A 431 38.69 -9.32 19.96
N ASN A 432 37.47 -9.54 20.48
CA ASN A 432 36.31 -9.99 19.70
C ASN A 432 35.26 -8.88 19.50
N ILE A 433 35.56 -7.65 19.92
CA ILE A 433 34.61 -6.53 19.98
C ILE A 433 34.99 -5.47 18.96
N ARG A 434 36.25 -5.00 19.04
CA ARG A 434 36.82 -4.03 18.10
C ARG A 434 37.22 -4.76 16.82
N GLN A 435 36.22 -5.33 16.14
CA GLN A 435 36.37 -6.00 14.86
C GLN A 435 36.26 -5.01 13.71
N VAL A 436 36.93 -5.32 12.61
CA VAL A 436 36.75 -4.60 11.34
C VAL A 436 35.36 -4.88 10.79
N THR A 437 34.66 -3.83 10.36
CA THR A 437 33.27 -3.87 9.88
C THR A 437 33.15 -4.10 8.38
N TYR A 438 34.25 -4.26 7.66
CA TYR A 438 34.25 -4.50 6.22
C TYR A 438 34.41 -5.99 5.90
N SER A 439 33.86 -6.43 4.76
CA SER A 439 34.00 -7.82 4.30
C SER A 439 35.47 -8.12 4.03
N GLY A 440 35.99 -9.22 4.58
CA GLY A 440 37.35 -9.65 4.31
C GLY A 440 37.54 -10.04 2.84
N LYS A 441 36.48 -10.48 2.14
CA LYS A 441 36.52 -10.67 0.68
C LYS A 441 36.75 -9.33 -0.03
N GLY A 442 36.04 -8.28 0.38
CA GLY A 442 36.26 -6.94 -0.16
C GLY A 442 37.66 -6.41 0.12
N ILE A 443 38.19 -6.61 1.34
CA ILE A 443 39.60 -6.26 1.65
C ILE A 443 40.58 -6.99 0.74
N ARG A 444 40.34 -8.28 0.48
CA ARG A 444 41.16 -9.05 -0.44
C ARG A 444 41.15 -8.46 -1.85
N GLU A 445 39.98 -8.08 -2.35
CA GLU A 445 39.83 -7.46 -3.67
C GLU A 445 40.62 -6.14 -3.76
N LEU A 446 40.55 -5.27 -2.74
CA LEU A 446 41.31 -4.01 -2.70
C LEU A 446 42.83 -4.23 -2.73
N ILE A 447 43.30 -5.20 -1.95
CA ILE A 447 44.72 -5.57 -1.86
C ILE A 447 45.20 -6.19 -3.19
N GLU A 448 44.41 -7.09 -3.80
CA GLU A 448 44.73 -7.72 -5.08
C GLU A 448 44.74 -6.71 -6.24
N CYS A 449 43.82 -5.73 -6.25
CA CYS A 449 43.83 -4.62 -7.21
C CYS A 449 45.08 -3.74 -7.11
N SER A 450 45.69 -3.66 -5.92
CA SER A 450 46.92 -2.91 -5.67
C SER A 450 48.19 -3.74 -5.92
N GLY A 451 48.07 -4.92 -6.55
CA GLY A 451 49.20 -5.77 -6.93
C GLY A 451 49.71 -6.73 -5.85
N TYR A 452 49.07 -6.77 -4.68
CA TYR A 452 49.46 -7.67 -3.60
C TYR A 452 48.71 -8.99 -3.65
N LEU A 453 49.40 -10.08 -3.32
CA LEU A 453 48.83 -11.41 -3.25
C LEU A 453 48.47 -11.78 -1.81
N LYS A 454 47.52 -12.70 -1.68
CA LYS A 454 47.17 -13.30 -0.38
C LYS A 454 48.39 -13.84 0.39
N GLN A 455 49.43 -14.30 -0.31
CA GLN A 455 50.62 -14.90 0.29
C GLN A 455 51.50 -13.88 1.04
N ASP A 456 51.35 -12.59 0.72
CA ASP A 456 52.10 -11.50 1.35
C ASP A 456 51.67 -11.26 2.81
N PHE A 457 50.49 -11.80 3.18
CA PHE A 457 49.90 -11.63 4.50
C PHE A 457 49.70 -12.95 5.23
N LYS A 458 50.19 -13.02 6.47
CA LYS A 458 50.10 -14.24 7.30
C LYS A 458 48.74 -14.34 7.99
N ASN A 459 48.19 -15.56 8.06
CA ASN A 459 46.96 -15.90 8.80
C ASN A 459 45.68 -15.16 8.35
N VAL A 460 45.62 -14.68 7.11
CA VAL A 460 44.47 -13.92 6.59
C VAL A 460 43.40 -14.78 5.91
N SER A 461 43.68 -16.06 5.62
CA SER A 461 42.78 -16.92 4.84
C SER A 461 41.33 -16.93 5.35
N LEU A 462 41.12 -17.17 6.65
CA LEU A 462 39.75 -17.24 7.20
C LEU A 462 39.03 -15.88 7.18
N PHE A 463 39.79 -14.79 7.29
CA PHE A 463 39.26 -13.44 7.20
C PHE A 463 38.83 -13.11 5.76
N PHE A 464 39.70 -13.38 4.78
CA PHE A 464 39.42 -13.11 3.36
C PHE A 464 38.24 -13.89 2.76
N TYR A 465 37.79 -14.96 3.41
CA TYR A 465 36.60 -15.70 3.00
C TYR A 465 35.40 -15.44 3.94
N ASP A 466 35.45 -14.38 4.75
CA ASP A 466 34.41 -14.01 5.73
C ASP A 466 34.02 -15.15 6.70
N LYS A 467 34.94 -16.10 6.92
CA LYS A 467 34.75 -17.21 7.87
C LYS A 467 35.06 -16.81 9.30
N ARG A 468 35.87 -15.76 9.49
CA ARG A 468 36.25 -15.24 10.81
C ARG A 468 36.54 -13.74 10.74
N GLY A 469 35.99 -12.97 11.68
CA GLY A 469 36.35 -11.55 11.85
C GLY A 469 37.81 -11.34 12.25
N MET A 470 38.31 -10.12 12.02
CA MET A 470 39.64 -9.69 12.43
C MET A 470 39.52 -8.46 13.33
N SER A 471 40.28 -8.44 14.44
CA SER A 471 40.34 -7.26 15.29
C SER A 471 41.11 -6.12 14.63
N LYS A 472 40.71 -4.88 14.91
CA LYS A 472 41.38 -3.66 14.40
C LYS A 472 42.89 -3.69 14.69
N GLY A 473 43.29 -4.09 15.91
CA GLY A 473 44.70 -4.20 16.27
C GLY A 473 45.49 -5.27 15.50
N ILE A 474 44.89 -6.41 15.16
CA ILE A 474 45.53 -7.42 14.30
C ILE A 474 45.59 -6.91 12.86
N PHE A 475 44.51 -6.29 12.38
CA PHE A 475 44.44 -5.71 11.06
C PHE A 475 45.54 -4.67 10.83
N ASN A 476 45.73 -3.74 11.78
CA ASN A 476 46.81 -2.75 11.71
C ASN A 476 48.19 -3.39 11.59
N ARG A 477 48.44 -4.43 12.38
CA ARG A 477 49.74 -5.14 12.36
C ARG A 477 49.97 -5.92 11.06
N VAL A 478 48.92 -6.55 10.53
CA VAL A 478 49.01 -7.44 9.36
C VAL A 478 49.03 -6.64 8.08
N PHE A 479 48.21 -5.59 7.96
CA PHE A 479 48.04 -4.80 6.76
C PHE A 479 48.72 -3.43 6.88
N LEU A 480 48.18 -2.51 7.69
CA LEU A 480 48.61 -1.10 7.69
C LEU A 480 50.11 -0.91 7.94
N ASN A 481 50.68 -1.59 8.94
CA ASN A 481 52.10 -1.45 9.27
C ASN A 481 53.04 -1.95 8.17
N ARG A 482 52.56 -2.80 7.25
CA ARG A 482 53.34 -3.35 6.12
C ARG A 482 53.16 -2.55 4.84
N LEU A 483 52.05 -1.82 4.74
CA LEU A 483 51.64 -1.07 3.56
C LEU A 483 51.85 0.43 3.75
N ILE A 484 52.68 0.84 4.71
CA ILE A 484 52.84 2.26 5.07
C ILE A 484 53.40 3.10 3.91
N ASP A 485 54.16 2.47 3.02
CA ASP A 485 54.76 3.10 1.85
C ASP A 485 53.79 3.19 0.65
N GLU A 486 52.70 2.41 0.66
CA GLU A 486 51.64 2.43 -0.35
C GLU A 486 50.50 3.35 0.09
N VAL A 487 50.73 4.66 -0.08
CA VAL A 487 49.91 5.73 0.51
C VAL A 487 48.41 5.58 0.20
N GLU A 488 48.04 5.26 -1.04
CA GLU A 488 46.63 5.19 -1.45
C GLU A 488 45.90 4.01 -0.79
N LEU A 489 46.46 2.80 -0.87
CA LEU A 489 45.89 1.61 -0.24
C LEU A 489 45.91 1.73 1.29
N TYR A 490 46.97 2.30 1.87
CA TYR A 490 47.06 2.56 3.29
C TYR A 490 45.90 3.42 3.78
N GLU A 491 45.65 4.55 3.11
CA GLU A 491 44.58 5.48 3.49
C GLU A 491 43.18 4.86 3.32
N GLU A 492 42.97 4.03 2.29
CA GLU A 492 41.70 3.32 2.11
C GLU A 492 41.46 2.29 3.23
N LEU A 493 42.45 1.45 3.50
CA LEU A 493 42.38 0.45 4.56
C LEU A 493 42.25 1.09 5.95
N LYS A 494 42.90 2.24 6.16
CA LYS A 494 42.81 3.00 7.41
C LYS A 494 41.40 3.53 7.66
N LYS A 495 40.73 4.10 6.65
CA LYS A 495 39.31 4.50 6.76
C LYS A 495 38.40 3.35 7.17
N ILE A 496 38.69 2.15 6.68
CA ILE A 496 37.93 0.94 7.02
C ILE A 496 38.15 0.52 8.47
N VAL A 497 39.39 0.53 8.96
CA VAL A 497 39.71 0.16 10.34
C VAL A 497 39.21 1.20 11.33
N ASP A 498 39.36 2.48 11.00
CA ASP A 498 38.98 3.60 11.86
C ASP A 498 37.47 3.87 11.82
N TYR A 499 36.69 3.01 11.17
CA TYR A 499 35.23 3.09 11.16
C TYR A 499 34.69 3.18 12.60
N PRO A 500 33.93 4.23 12.95
CA PRO A 500 33.65 4.61 14.34
C PRO A 500 32.63 3.72 15.04
N LEU A 501 31.96 2.83 14.31
CA LEU A 501 31.05 1.84 14.88
C LEU A 501 31.70 0.46 14.94
N ILE A 502 31.37 -0.28 15.99
CA ILE A 502 31.79 -1.66 16.21
C ILE A 502 30.57 -2.58 16.28
N PRO A 503 30.68 -3.81 15.73
CA PRO A 503 29.60 -4.78 15.79
C PRO A 503 29.59 -5.48 17.15
N VAL A 504 28.43 -5.49 17.82
CA VAL A 504 28.23 -6.16 19.10
C VAL A 504 27.23 -7.30 18.97
N LYS A 505 27.68 -8.49 19.33
CA LYS A 505 26.94 -9.73 19.11
C LYS A 505 25.72 -9.83 20.03
N ILE A 506 24.55 -10.18 19.47
CA ILE A 506 23.36 -10.47 20.27
C ILE A 506 23.55 -11.81 20.99
N LYS A 507 23.33 -11.82 22.31
CA LYS A 507 23.47 -13.01 23.15
C LYS A 507 22.13 -13.60 23.57
N LYS A 508 21.13 -12.75 23.80
CA LYS A 508 19.79 -13.19 24.25
C LYS A 508 18.74 -12.18 23.80
N ILE A 509 17.56 -12.68 23.42
CA ILE A 509 16.36 -11.87 23.20
C ILE A 509 15.28 -12.45 24.12
N GLU A 510 14.80 -11.64 25.06
CA GLU A 510 13.73 -12.03 25.99
C GLU A 510 12.41 -11.39 25.56
N VAL A 511 11.35 -12.19 25.54
CA VAL A 511 9.99 -11.68 25.34
C VAL A 511 9.41 -11.38 26.72
N ILE A 512 9.00 -10.14 26.94
CA ILE A 512 8.30 -9.70 28.14
C ILE A 512 6.86 -9.43 27.73
N GLU A 513 5.94 -10.24 28.25
CA GLU A 513 4.50 -10.06 28.10
C GLU A 513 3.98 -9.17 29.25
N GLY A 514 3.05 -8.28 28.93
CA GLY A 514 2.49 -7.31 29.87
C GLY A 514 2.37 -5.92 29.24
N GLU A 515 1.32 -5.21 29.60
CA GLU A 515 1.12 -3.84 29.12
C GLU A 515 2.11 -2.89 29.79
N LYS A 516 2.96 -2.25 29.00
CA LYS A 516 3.95 -1.29 29.47
C LYS A 516 4.05 -0.12 28.50
N ASP A 517 4.29 1.05 29.07
CA ASP A 517 4.54 2.27 28.32
C ASP A 517 5.93 2.21 27.66
N LEU A 518 5.98 2.48 26.36
CA LEU A 518 7.20 2.68 25.58
C LEU A 518 7.17 4.08 24.95
N ILE A 519 8.34 4.58 24.57
CA ILE A 519 8.48 5.93 24.00
C ILE A 519 8.90 5.83 22.54
N ASP A 520 8.12 6.46 21.68
CA ASP A 520 8.44 6.69 20.28
C ASP A 520 9.03 8.10 20.15
N ILE A 521 10.28 8.18 19.67
CA ILE A 521 10.95 9.45 19.38
C ILE A 521 11.16 9.50 17.88
N SER A 522 10.84 10.63 17.26
CA SER A 522 11.13 10.98 15.86
C SER A 522 12.27 12.00 15.78
N VAL A 523 13.28 11.77 14.93
CA VAL A 523 14.44 12.65 14.74
C VAL A 523 14.76 12.87 13.26
N GLU A 524 15.37 14.00 12.94
CA GLU A 524 15.66 14.45 11.58
C GLU A 524 16.54 13.46 10.79
N ASN A 525 17.67 13.03 11.36
CA ASN A 525 18.62 12.13 10.70
C ASN A 525 18.25 10.64 10.81
N LYS A 526 17.01 10.33 11.21
CA LYS A 526 16.39 8.98 11.23
C LYS A 526 17.11 7.92 12.07
N ASN A 527 18.12 8.29 12.86
CA ASN A 527 18.80 7.39 13.78
C ASN A 527 19.40 8.16 14.97
N PHE A 528 19.66 7.45 16.06
CA PHE A 528 20.29 7.97 17.26
C PHE A 528 20.86 6.82 18.12
N PHE A 529 21.71 7.14 19.09
CA PHE A 529 22.26 6.16 20.03
C PHE A 529 21.41 6.03 21.30
N VAL A 530 21.10 4.79 21.69
CA VAL A 530 20.30 4.44 22.87
C VAL A 530 20.99 3.32 23.63
N ASN A 531 21.28 3.51 24.91
CA ASN A 531 22.08 2.60 25.74
C ASN A 531 23.44 2.22 25.12
N GLY A 532 23.94 3.02 24.17
CA GLY A 532 25.16 2.75 23.41
C GLY A 532 24.95 1.91 22.15
N ILE A 533 23.71 1.71 21.70
CA ILE A 533 23.34 1.00 20.48
C ILE A 533 22.75 1.99 19.48
N LEU A 534 23.12 1.87 18.21
CA LEU A 534 22.54 2.65 17.11
C LEU A 534 21.17 2.07 16.72
N VAL A 535 20.12 2.88 16.78
CA VAL A 535 18.74 2.47 16.44
C VAL A 535 18.20 3.30 15.28
N HIS A 536 17.29 2.72 14.50
CA HIS A 536 16.60 3.43 13.43
C HIS A 536 15.27 3.99 13.92
N ASN A 537 14.89 5.13 13.36
CA ASN A 537 13.66 5.85 13.59
C ASN A 537 12.80 5.90 12.30
N SER A 538 11.97 4.87 12.05
CA SER A 538 11.44 4.60 10.69
C SER A 538 9.93 4.85 10.48
N GLN A 539 9.31 5.82 11.16
CA GLN A 539 7.91 6.21 10.86
C GLN A 539 7.68 6.53 9.37
N GLN A 540 8.64 7.14 8.67
CA GLN A 540 8.51 7.50 7.24
C GLN A 540 8.89 6.38 6.26
N ARG A 541 9.75 5.41 6.62
CA ARG A 541 10.23 4.38 5.68
C ARG A 541 9.13 3.35 5.37
N TYR A 542 8.35 2.95 6.37
CA TYR A 542 7.21 2.05 6.14
C TYR A 542 6.01 2.73 5.50
N ALA A 543 5.92 4.07 5.55
CA ALA A 543 5.01 4.79 4.67
C ALA A 543 5.46 4.65 3.21
N ARG A 544 6.76 4.85 2.93
CA ARG A 544 7.33 4.69 1.59
C ARG A 544 7.28 3.25 1.06
N LEU A 545 7.61 2.25 1.86
CA LEU A 545 7.51 0.83 1.44
C LEU A 545 6.06 0.42 1.16
N ARG A 546 5.10 0.97 1.92
CA ARG A 546 3.66 0.76 1.63
C ARG A 546 3.22 1.47 0.36
N GLU A 547 3.71 2.69 0.13
CA GLU A 547 3.44 3.44 -1.09
C GLU A 547 4.04 2.76 -2.33
N GLU A 548 5.27 2.25 -2.23
CA GLU A 548 5.92 1.46 -3.28
C GLU A 548 5.15 0.16 -3.57
N ALA A 549 4.76 -0.59 -2.53
CA ALA A 549 3.94 -1.80 -2.68
C ALA A 549 2.54 -1.51 -3.24
N ALA A 550 1.93 -0.38 -2.84
CA ALA A 550 0.61 0.03 -3.33
C ALA A 550 0.69 0.42 -4.81
N ASN A 551 1.74 1.14 -5.20
CA ASN A 551 2.01 1.49 -6.58
C ASN A 551 2.24 0.24 -7.45
N GLU A 552 2.97 -0.76 -6.96
CA GLU A 552 3.12 -2.05 -7.66
C GLU A 552 1.78 -2.79 -7.81
N PHE A 553 0.94 -2.78 -6.77
CA PHE A 553 -0.40 -3.36 -6.82
C PHE A 553 -1.28 -2.65 -7.86
N TYR A 554 -1.25 -1.32 -7.90
CA TYR A 554 -1.97 -0.51 -8.90
C TYR A 554 -1.53 -0.81 -10.33
N LYS A 555 -0.22 -0.98 -10.56
CA LYS A 555 0.30 -1.36 -11.88
C LYS A 555 -0.26 -2.69 -12.36
N ARG A 556 -0.33 -3.71 -11.48
CA ARG A 556 -0.90 -5.03 -11.82
C ARG A 556 -2.37 -4.96 -12.21
N ILE A 557 -3.17 -4.17 -11.48
CA ILE A 557 -4.58 -3.94 -11.79
C ILE A 557 -4.72 -3.24 -13.14
N ALA A 558 -3.96 -2.16 -13.34
CA ALA A 558 -4.01 -1.37 -14.56
C ALA A 558 -3.54 -2.16 -15.79
N GLU A 559 -2.54 -3.03 -15.67
CA GLU A 559 -2.07 -3.88 -16.77
C GLU A 559 -3.20 -4.78 -17.29
N VAL A 560 -3.93 -5.43 -16.39
CA VAL A 560 -5.09 -6.27 -16.77
C VAL A 560 -6.23 -5.41 -17.32
N ALA A 561 -6.55 -4.27 -16.68
CA ALA A 561 -7.56 -3.37 -17.20
C ALA A 561 -7.22 -2.86 -18.61
N ASN A 562 -5.96 -2.49 -18.86
CA ASN A 562 -5.48 -2.03 -20.15
C ASN A 562 -5.63 -3.10 -21.23
N VAL A 563 -5.32 -4.37 -20.92
CA VAL A 563 -5.45 -5.49 -21.87
C VAL A 563 -6.92 -5.83 -22.12
N GLU A 564 -7.70 -6.06 -21.07
CA GLU A 564 -9.07 -6.56 -21.18
C GLU A 564 -10.01 -5.51 -21.76
N PHE A 565 -9.91 -4.26 -21.31
CA PHE A 565 -10.78 -3.19 -21.80
C PHE A 565 -10.41 -2.76 -23.23
N ALA A 566 -9.14 -2.85 -23.62
CA ALA A 566 -8.74 -2.62 -25.01
C ALA A 566 -9.15 -3.77 -25.94
N ALA A 567 -9.17 -5.02 -25.47
CA ALA A 567 -9.55 -6.19 -26.25
C ALA A 567 -11.02 -6.17 -26.72
N VAL A 568 -11.90 -5.49 -25.99
CA VAL A 568 -13.29 -5.21 -26.42
C VAL A 568 -13.34 -4.24 -27.60
N GLY A 569 -12.25 -3.54 -27.88
CA GLY A 569 -12.19 -2.43 -28.82
C GLY A 569 -12.56 -1.13 -28.10
N VAL A 570 -11.62 -0.18 -28.06
CA VAL A 570 -11.81 1.11 -27.37
C VAL A 570 -13.06 1.84 -27.87
N LYS A 571 -13.52 1.60 -29.10
CA LYS A 571 -14.77 2.19 -29.63
C LYS A 571 -16.05 1.61 -29.03
N ASP A 572 -16.03 0.34 -28.62
CA ASP A 572 -17.21 -0.38 -28.13
C ASP A 572 -17.38 -0.26 -26.60
N LEU A 573 -16.31 0.09 -25.89
CA LEU A 573 -16.36 0.43 -24.46
C LEU A 573 -16.99 1.82 -24.25
N LYS A 574 -18.16 1.89 -23.64
CA LYS A 574 -18.88 3.16 -23.44
C LYS A 574 -18.29 4.01 -22.31
N GLY A 575 -17.77 3.37 -21.27
CA GLY A 575 -17.15 4.04 -20.14
C GLY A 575 -16.56 3.06 -19.12
N ILE A 576 -15.91 3.59 -18.09
CA ILE A 576 -15.34 2.83 -16.97
C ILE A 576 -15.89 3.41 -15.66
N LEU A 577 -16.38 2.56 -14.78
CA LEU A 577 -16.78 2.88 -13.41
C LEU A 577 -15.73 2.34 -12.45
N ILE A 578 -15.35 3.15 -11.46
CA ILE A 578 -14.33 2.77 -10.47
C ILE A 578 -14.90 2.95 -9.05
N GLY A 579 -14.80 1.91 -8.23
CA GLY A 579 -15.32 1.88 -6.86
C GLY A 579 -14.27 1.48 -5.84
N GLY A 580 -14.42 1.94 -4.60
CA GLY A 580 -13.62 1.44 -3.48
C GLY A 580 -13.87 2.17 -2.16
N PRO A 581 -13.55 1.54 -1.01
CA PRO A 581 -13.60 2.21 0.28
C PRO A 581 -12.39 3.15 0.46
N GLY A 582 -12.66 4.44 0.66
CA GLY A 582 -11.64 5.44 0.97
C GLY A 582 -10.80 5.89 -0.24
N PRO A 583 -9.65 6.57 -0.02
CA PRO A 583 -8.97 7.38 -1.05
C PRO A 583 -8.15 6.57 -2.09
N THR A 584 -8.19 5.23 -2.01
CA THR A 584 -7.36 4.34 -2.84
C THR A 584 -7.69 4.47 -4.33
N LYS A 585 -8.98 4.56 -4.65
CA LYS A 585 -9.50 4.68 -6.02
C LYS A 585 -9.08 5.99 -6.69
N GLU A 586 -9.08 7.11 -5.95
CA GLU A 586 -8.61 8.40 -6.45
C GLU A 586 -7.11 8.37 -6.70
N THR A 587 -6.35 7.73 -5.81
CA THR A 587 -4.89 7.58 -5.97
C THR A 587 -4.56 6.75 -7.21
N PHE A 588 -5.29 5.65 -7.43
CA PHE A 588 -5.16 4.81 -8.61
C PHE A 588 -5.47 5.56 -9.91
N VAL A 589 -6.58 6.31 -9.95
CA VAL A 589 -6.98 7.09 -11.13
C VAL A 589 -6.02 8.23 -11.42
N ASN A 590 -5.59 8.96 -10.39
CA ASN A 590 -4.65 10.08 -10.54
C ASN A 590 -3.24 9.60 -10.91
N GLY A 591 -2.89 8.35 -10.59
CA GLY A 591 -1.65 7.71 -11.00
C GLY A 591 -1.49 7.56 -12.52
N ASP A 592 -0.28 7.20 -12.91
CA ASP A 592 0.15 7.04 -14.31
C ASP A 592 0.17 5.55 -14.71
N HIS A 593 -0.95 4.85 -14.44
CA HIS A 593 -1.06 3.38 -14.61
C HIS A 593 -2.00 2.99 -15.75
N LEU A 594 -3.14 3.67 -15.86
CA LEU A 594 -4.11 3.43 -16.94
C LEU A 594 -3.68 4.18 -18.20
N HIS A 595 -3.84 3.54 -19.36
CA HIS A 595 -3.62 4.20 -20.65
C HIS A 595 -4.50 5.44 -20.80
N ASN A 596 -3.95 6.50 -21.40
CA ASN A 596 -4.63 7.79 -21.57
C ASN A 596 -6.00 7.69 -22.27
N GLU A 597 -6.16 6.75 -23.19
CA GLU A 597 -7.45 6.52 -23.87
C GLU A 597 -8.53 5.96 -22.93
N LEU A 598 -8.16 5.07 -22.01
CA LEU A 598 -9.06 4.52 -21.01
C LEU A 598 -9.33 5.53 -19.88
N LYS A 599 -8.32 6.29 -19.47
CA LYS A 599 -8.45 7.34 -18.45
C LYS A 599 -9.49 8.40 -18.84
N LYS A 600 -9.58 8.74 -20.14
CA LYS A 600 -10.63 9.62 -20.70
C LYS A 600 -12.04 9.02 -20.71
N LYS A 601 -12.16 7.71 -20.54
CA LYS A 601 -13.44 6.99 -20.50
C LYS A 601 -13.95 6.73 -19.09
N ILE A 602 -13.27 7.21 -18.06
CA ILE A 602 -13.77 7.10 -16.68
C ILE A 602 -15.02 7.98 -16.55
N VAL A 603 -16.15 7.35 -16.23
CA VAL A 603 -17.46 8.00 -16.09
C VAL A 603 -17.70 8.41 -14.64
N ALA A 604 -17.39 7.52 -13.69
CA ALA A 604 -17.62 7.79 -12.28
C ALA A 604 -16.58 7.10 -11.37
N ILE A 605 -16.33 7.76 -10.24
CA ILE A 605 -15.57 7.22 -9.11
C ILE A 605 -16.50 7.27 -7.90
N LYS A 606 -16.82 6.13 -7.28
CA LYS A 606 -17.80 6.05 -6.19
C LYS A 606 -17.22 5.38 -4.94
N ASP A 607 -17.59 5.89 -3.77
CA ASP A 607 -17.37 5.21 -2.50
C ASP A 607 -18.35 4.04 -2.36
N ILE A 608 -17.82 2.84 -2.15
CA ILE A 608 -18.57 1.59 -1.92
C ILE A 608 -17.97 0.85 -0.72
N THR A 609 -18.68 -0.16 -0.25
CA THR A 609 -18.31 -0.89 0.97
C THR A 609 -17.44 -2.11 0.68
N TYR A 610 -17.74 -2.80 -0.42
CA TYR A 610 -17.13 -4.09 -0.79
C TYR A 610 -16.24 -3.97 -2.02
N THR A 611 -15.30 -4.90 -2.16
CA THR A 611 -14.26 -4.91 -3.20
C THR A 611 -14.23 -6.19 -4.02
N ASP A 612 -15.26 -7.02 -3.86
CA ASP A 612 -15.50 -8.28 -4.55
C ASP A 612 -16.65 -8.12 -5.58
N GLU A 613 -17.23 -9.24 -6.02
CA GLU A 613 -18.39 -9.25 -6.92
C GLU A 613 -19.58 -8.45 -6.37
N GLN A 614 -19.83 -8.45 -5.05
CA GLN A 614 -20.88 -7.62 -4.46
C GLN A 614 -20.54 -6.12 -4.58
N GLY A 615 -19.25 -5.79 -4.45
CA GLY A 615 -18.75 -4.44 -4.71
C GLY A 615 -19.05 -3.96 -6.14
N LEU A 616 -18.95 -4.82 -7.15
CA LEU A 616 -19.31 -4.48 -8.53
C LEU A 616 -20.80 -4.15 -8.67
N HIS A 617 -21.67 -4.92 -8.02
CA HIS A 617 -23.10 -4.65 -8.00
C HIS A 617 -23.42 -3.30 -7.32
N GLU A 618 -22.82 -3.04 -6.16
CA GLU A 618 -22.97 -1.78 -5.43
C GLU A 618 -22.47 -0.58 -6.27
N LEU A 619 -21.35 -0.75 -6.98
CA LEU A 619 -20.79 0.28 -7.86
C LEU A 619 -21.77 0.67 -8.98
N VAL A 620 -22.41 -0.30 -9.62
CA VAL A 620 -23.39 -0.04 -10.69
C VAL A 620 -24.62 0.67 -10.12
N GLU A 621 -25.12 0.22 -8.96
CA GLU A 621 -26.26 0.85 -8.29
C GLU A 621 -25.98 2.32 -7.94
N ARG A 622 -24.80 2.60 -7.35
CA ARG A 622 -24.40 3.97 -6.98
C ARG A 622 -24.02 4.87 -8.15
N SER A 623 -23.88 4.32 -9.35
CA SER A 623 -23.47 5.06 -10.55
C SER A 623 -24.60 5.28 -11.56
N GLN A 624 -25.86 4.92 -11.23
CA GLN A 624 -27.00 5.12 -12.12
C GLN A 624 -27.18 6.59 -12.54
N ASP A 625 -26.93 7.52 -11.61
CA ASP A 625 -26.94 8.96 -11.85
C ASP A 625 -25.92 9.38 -12.93
N ALA A 626 -24.68 8.93 -12.78
CA ALA A 626 -23.59 9.27 -13.68
C ALA A 626 -23.74 8.61 -15.07
N LEU A 627 -24.33 7.41 -15.13
CA LEU A 627 -24.63 6.74 -16.39
C LEU A 627 -25.70 7.50 -17.17
N ALA A 628 -26.79 7.92 -16.51
CA ALA A 628 -27.82 8.75 -17.12
C ALA A 628 -27.27 10.10 -17.59
N GLU A 629 -26.45 10.77 -16.77
CA GLU A 629 -25.82 12.04 -17.15
C GLU A 629 -24.91 11.88 -18.38
N ALA A 630 -24.14 10.80 -18.47
CA ALA A 630 -23.27 10.53 -19.61
C ALA A 630 -24.05 10.28 -20.93
N GLU A 631 -25.25 9.71 -20.84
CA GLU A 631 -26.16 9.55 -21.98
C GLU A 631 -26.69 10.93 -22.43
N ILE A 632 -27.18 11.74 -21.47
CA ILE A 632 -27.66 13.10 -21.70
C ILE A 632 -26.57 14.01 -22.32
N ILE A 633 -25.32 13.90 -21.89
CA ILE A 633 -24.20 14.67 -22.45
C ILE A 633 -23.97 14.34 -23.93
N LYS A 634 -24.09 13.05 -24.31
CA LYS A 634 -23.94 12.63 -25.72
C LYS A 634 -25.07 13.20 -26.57
N GLU A 635 -26.31 13.14 -26.09
CA GLU A 635 -27.46 13.75 -26.77
C GLU A 635 -27.23 15.24 -27.03
N LYS A 636 -26.84 16.00 -26.00
CA LYS A 636 -26.52 17.43 -26.12
C LYS A 636 -25.42 17.71 -27.15
N ALA A 637 -24.36 16.90 -27.18
CA ALA A 637 -23.25 17.11 -28.10
C ALA A 637 -23.70 17.00 -29.57
N ILE A 638 -24.56 16.03 -29.89
CA ILE A 638 -25.05 15.82 -31.27
C ILE A 638 -26.04 16.92 -31.67
N ILE A 639 -26.90 17.38 -30.75
CA ILE A 639 -27.82 18.50 -31.03
C ILE A 639 -27.04 19.81 -31.23
N ASN A 640 -26.02 20.06 -30.41
CA ASN A 640 -25.14 21.21 -30.59
C ASN A 640 -24.38 21.15 -31.92
N GLU A 641 -23.92 19.96 -32.34
CA GLU A 641 -23.35 19.76 -33.69
C GLU A 641 -24.36 20.16 -34.77
N PHE A 642 -25.62 19.72 -34.65
CA PHE A 642 -26.69 20.12 -35.57
C PHE A 642 -26.91 21.64 -35.61
N PHE A 643 -27.06 22.32 -34.45
CA PHE A 643 -27.27 23.78 -34.42
C PHE A 643 -26.06 24.58 -34.90
N THR A 644 -24.86 24.08 -34.64
CA THR A 644 -23.62 24.69 -35.15
C THR A 644 -23.59 24.60 -36.67
N LEU A 645 -23.92 23.44 -37.24
CA LEU A 645 -24.03 23.25 -38.68
C LEU A 645 -25.16 24.09 -39.28
N LEU A 646 -26.31 24.20 -38.62
CA LEU A 646 -27.39 25.08 -39.04
C LEU A 646 -26.95 26.55 -39.15
N SER A 647 -26.07 26.99 -38.25
CA SER A 647 -25.57 28.37 -38.22
C SER A 647 -24.41 28.62 -39.20
N THR A 648 -23.60 27.60 -39.50
CA THR A 648 -22.36 27.77 -40.28
C THR A 648 -22.45 27.22 -41.71
N ASN A 649 -23.19 26.14 -41.93
CA ASN A 649 -23.29 25.43 -43.20
C ASN A 649 -24.68 24.79 -43.34
N SER A 650 -25.68 25.64 -43.57
CA SER A 650 -27.11 25.28 -43.56
C SER A 650 -27.51 24.26 -44.64
N ASP A 651 -26.69 24.08 -45.67
CA ASP A 651 -26.85 23.09 -46.74
C ASP A 651 -26.59 21.64 -46.30
N LYS A 652 -25.97 21.44 -45.12
CA LYS A 652 -25.67 20.11 -44.55
C LYS A 652 -26.62 19.65 -43.47
N VAL A 653 -27.69 20.39 -43.22
CA VAL A 653 -28.70 20.04 -42.23
C VAL A 653 -30.09 20.21 -42.81
N VAL A 654 -31.03 19.41 -42.33
CA VAL A 654 -32.44 19.51 -42.71
C VAL A 654 -33.29 19.25 -41.47
N TYR A 655 -34.42 19.92 -41.34
CA TYR A 655 -35.35 19.75 -40.24
C TYR A 655 -36.79 19.84 -40.72
N GLY A 656 -37.70 19.26 -39.97
CA GLY A 656 -39.11 19.11 -40.36
C GLY A 656 -39.39 17.78 -41.09
N ALA A 657 -40.55 17.20 -40.80
CA ALA A 657 -40.86 15.83 -41.19
C ALA A 657 -40.86 15.60 -42.70
N GLY A 658 -41.35 16.55 -43.51
CA GLY A 658 -41.39 16.41 -44.97
C GLY A 658 -39.99 16.35 -45.58
N ASP A 659 -39.16 17.34 -45.26
CA ASP A 659 -37.83 17.50 -45.83
C ASP A 659 -36.87 16.42 -45.32
N VAL A 660 -36.92 16.08 -44.04
CA VAL A 660 -36.11 14.98 -43.49
C VAL A 660 -36.49 13.64 -44.13
N MET A 661 -37.79 13.38 -44.38
CA MET A 661 -38.22 12.15 -45.05
C MET A 661 -37.73 12.09 -46.50
N LYS A 662 -37.80 13.22 -47.22
CA LYS A 662 -37.23 13.36 -48.57
C LYS A 662 -35.72 13.10 -48.54
N ALA A 663 -34.99 13.66 -47.59
CA ALA A 663 -33.55 13.40 -47.43
C ALA A 663 -33.22 11.94 -47.13
N LEU A 664 -34.04 11.28 -46.31
CA LEU A 664 -33.93 9.85 -46.06
C LEU A 664 -34.21 9.04 -47.34
N ASP A 665 -35.21 9.42 -48.14
CA ASP A 665 -35.51 8.77 -49.43
C ASP A 665 -34.34 8.83 -50.42
N TYR A 666 -33.62 9.96 -50.48
CA TYR A 666 -32.40 10.11 -51.28
C TYR A 666 -31.18 9.40 -50.67
N GLY A 667 -31.28 8.88 -49.44
CA GLY A 667 -30.13 8.29 -48.72
C GLY A 667 -29.04 9.32 -48.36
N ALA A 668 -29.41 10.60 -48.32
CA ALA A 668 -28.51 11.73 -48.08
C ALA A 668 -28.22 11.96 -46.60
N VAL A 669 -28.91 11.29 -45.67
CA VAL A 669 -28.76 11.50 -44.22
C VAL A 669 -27.61 10.68 -43.63
N ASP A 670 -26.78 11.32 -42.81
CA ASP A 670 -25.75 10.65 -41.98
C ASP A 670 -26.31 10.32 -40.59
N LYS A 671 -26.82 11.34 -39.91
CA LYS A 671 -27.38 11.25 -38.56
C LYS A 671 -28.82 11.78 -38.55
N LEU A 672 -29.75 10.97 -38.08
CA LEU A 672 -31.15 11.33 -37.86
C LEU A 672 -31.36 11.60 -36.36
N LEU A 673 -31.97 12.74 -36.05
CA LEU A 673 -32.31 13.21 -34.71
C LEU A 673 -33.83 13.20 -34.55
N LEU A 674 -34.34 12.40 -33.62
CA LEU A 674 -35.77 12.30 -33.31
C LEU A 674 -36.02 12.69 -31.86
N SER A 675 -36.93 13.63 -31.62
CA SER A 675 -37.41 13.92 -30.26
C SER A 675 -38.20 12.72 -29.73
N GLU A 676 -38.03 12.37 -28.46
CA GLU A 676 -38.85 11.35 -27.79
C GLU A 676 -40.36 11.63 -27.87
N SER A 677 -40.74 12.91 -28.01
CA SER A 677 -42.13 13.33 -28.12
C SER A 677 -42.69 13.29 -29.55
N PHE A 678 -41.91 12.82 -30.53
CA PHE A 678 -42.31 12.78 -31.94
C PHE A 678 -43.22 11.57 -32.20
N SER A 679 -44.36 11.78 -32.87
CA SER A 679 -45.38 10.74 -33.02
C SER A 679 -45.08 9.70 -34.10
N ARG A 680 -44.15 9.99 -35.03
CA ARG A 680 -43.82 9.14 -36.19
C ARG A 680 -42.41 8.54 -36.09
N ILE A 681 -41.90 8.30 -34.88
CA ILE A 681 -40.55 7.76 -34.65
C ILE A 681 -40.34 6.46 -35.45
N ASP A 682 -41.25 5.50 -35.31
CA ASP A 682 -41.16 4.17 -35.94
C ASP A 682 -40.98 4.25 -37.47
N GLU A 683 -41.72 5.17 -38.13
CA GLU A 683 -41.67 5.36 -39.59
C GLU A 683 -40.31 5.88 -40.05
N PHE A 684 -39.75 6.86 -39.35
CA PHE A 684 -38.45 7.46 -39.69
C PHE A 684 -37.30 6.52 -39.35
N GLU A 685 -37.40 5.75 -38.27
CA GLU A 685 -36.42 4.70 -37.94
C GLU A 685 -36.36 3.60 -39.00
N GLU A 686 -37.51 3.16 -39.52
CA GLU A 686 -37.57 2.15 -40.57
C GLU A 686 -36.86 2.63 -41.85
N LYS A 687 -37.11 3.89 -42.23
CA LYS A 687 -36.46 4.51 -43.40
C LYS A 687 -34.96 4.73 -43.20
N ALA A 688 -34.56 5.18 -42.01
CA ALA A 688 -33.16 5.36 -41.64
C ALA A 688 -32.37 4.04 -41.67
N ASN A 689 -32.97 2.95 -41.17
CA ASN A 689 -32.36 1.62 -41.19
C ASN A 689 -32.14 1.11 -42.63
N THR A 690 -33.05 1.42 -43.55
CA THR A 690 -32.93 1.03 -44.97
C THR A 690 -31.78 1.75 -45.69
N THR A 691 -31.43 2.95 -45.23
CA THR A 691 -30.45 3.86 -45.88
C THR A 691 -29.10 3.91 -45.16
N GLY A 692 -28.93 3.09 -44.12
CA GLY A 692 -27.72 3.02 -43.30
C GLY A 692 -27.48 4.28 -42.44
N THR A 693 -28.54 5.00 -42.11
CA THR A 693 -28.50 6.25 -41.34
C THR A 693 -28.44 5.95 -39.83
N LYS A 694 -27.63 6.70 -39.07
CA LYS A 694 -27.56 6.56 -37.61
C LYS A 694 -28.70 7.32 -36.95
N VAL A 695 -29.55 6.62 -36.20
CA VAL A 695 -30.68 7.24 -35.47
C VAL A 695 -30.27 7.57 -34.04
N PHE A 696 -30.64 8.76 -33.59
CA PHE A 696 -30.52 9.24 -32.22
C PHE A 696 -31.89 9.71 -31.72
N ILE A 697 -32.37 9.07 -30.66
CA ILE A 697 -33.55 9.55 -29.91
C ILE A 697 -33.05 10.55 -28.87
N ILE A 698 -33.70 11.69 -28.80
CA ILE A 698 -33.30 12.83 -27.98
C ILE A 698 -34.38 13.10 -26.93
N SER A 699 -33.97 13.13 -25.66
CA SER A 699 -34.86 13.45 -24.55
C SER A 699 -35.21 14.94 -24.48
N THR A 700 -36.42 15.25 -24.04
CA THR A 700 -36.89 16.63 -23.81
C THR A 700 -36.50 17.20 -22.44
N GLU A 701 -35.68 16.47 -21.67
CA GLU A 701 -35.14 16.93 -20.38
C GLU A 701 -34.06 18.02 -20.51
N THR A 702 -33.48 18.17 -21.71
CA THR A 702 -32.43 19.17 -21.98
C THR A 702 -32.97 20.40 -22.70
N LYS A 703 -32.34 21.57 -22.52
CA LYS A 703 -32.73 22.78 -23.25
C LYS A 703 -32.65 22.58 -24.76
N GLU A 704 -31.60 21.90 -25.20
CA GLU A 704 -31.32 21.58 -26.59
C GLU A 704 -32.37 20.59 -27.16
N GLY A 705 -32.80 19.61 -26.37
CA GLY A 705 -33.88 18.69 -26.72
C GLY A 705 -35.25 19.37 -26.84
N VAL A 706 -35.53 20.35 -25.99
CA VAL A 706 -36.72 21.22 -26.11
C VAL A 706 -36.67 22.01 -27.43
N GLN A 707 -35.51 22.54 -27.82
CA GLN A 707 -35.38 23.25 -29.09
C GLN A 707 -35.61 22.33 -30.30
N LEU A 708 -35.12 21.08 -30.27
CA LEU A 708 -35.42 20.10 -31.32
C LEU A 708 -36.93 19.82 -31.41
N LYS A 709 -37.63 19.73 -30.28
CA LYS A 709 -39.08 19.60 -30.23
C LYS A 709 -39.79 20.81 -30.86
N GLU A 710 -39.32 22.02 -30.58
CA GLU A 710 -39.85 23.26 -31.18
C GLU A 710 -39.64 23.33 -32.70
N LEU A 711 -38.57 22.72 -33.23
CA LEU A 711 -38.31 22.58 -34.67
C LEU A 711 -39.15 21.51 -35.38
N GLY A 712 -40.20 20.99 -34.72
CA GLY A 712 -41.07 19.95 -35.26
C GLY A 712 -40.67 18.52 -34.87
N GLY A 713 -39.72 18.36 -33.94
CA GLY A 713 -39.37 17.08 -33.32
C GLY A 713 -38.53 16.13 -34.18
N VAL A 714 -38.09 16.56 -35.36
CA VAL A 714 -37.28 15.75 -36.27
C VAL A 714 -36.28 16.62 -37.05
N ALA A 715 -35.02 16.21 -37.05
CA ALA A 715 -33.93 16.86 -37.76
C ALA A 715 -32.90 15.85 -38.26
N ALA A 716 -32.06 16.25 -39.19
CA ALA A 716 -31.05 15.39 -39.78
C ALA A 716 -29.79 16.18 -40.16
N ILE A 717 -28.63 15.53 -39.97
CA ILE A 717 -27.33 15.96 -40.49
C ILE A 717 -27.06 15.14 -41.75
N MET A 718 -26.76 15.82 -42.85
CA MET A 718 -26.64 15.22 -44.18
C MET A 718 -25.19 14.84 -44.52
N ARG A 719 -25.03 13.73 -45.25
CA ARG A 719 -23.79 13.28 -45.91
C ARG A 719 -23.40 14.23 -47.04
N TYR A 720 -24.38 14.68 -47.80
CA TYR A 720 -24.24 15.60 -48.93
C TYR A 720 -25.53 16.44 -49.08
N ALA A 721 -25.41 17.63 -49.65
CA ALA A 721 -26.54 18.54 -49.84
C ALA A 721 -27.50 18.03 -50.93
N ILE A 722 -28.80 18.29 -50.76
CA ILE A 722 -29.86 18.02 -51.75
C ILE A 722 -30.79 19.24 -51.85
N GLU A 723 -31.46 19.40 -52.98
CA GLU A 723 -32.47 20.47 -53.17
C GLU A 723 -33.85 20.03 -52.64
N PHE A 724 -34.41 20.84 -51.75
CA PHE A 724 -35.67 20.55 -51.03
C PHE A 724 -36.89 21.17 -51.70
#